data_AF-A0A819LPQ9-F1
#
_entry.id   AF-A0A819LPQ9-F1
#
_cell.length_a   1.000
_cell.length_b   1.000
_cell.length_c   1.000
_cell.angle_alpha   90.00
_cell.angle_beta   90.00
_cell.angle_gamma   90.00
#
_symmetry.space_group_name_H-M   'P 1'
#
loop_
_entity.id
_entity.type
_entity.pdbx_description
1 polymer ?
#
loop_
_entity_poly.entity_id
_entity_poly.type
_entity_poly.pdbx_seq_one_letter_code
_entity_poly.pdbx_strand_id
1 'polypeptide(L)'
;MILIDFRNIWLFLLIARQTSGISYNQPKLCANATWNQTAITFANSTTAGTLPVGMFINTNNSVYVADQANGRIQVWLNGSTTLTGNYSGGLSVPYSVFVTDNSDVYVDNGRTNYRVDKWGWNSTSSVPTMYTCGQCYSLFVDINNMLYCVMGANHQVVSKSLDTHVNVWSIVAGTGSAGSTSVTLNTPWGIFVDNNLNLYVADTNNNRIQKFASGQLNGTTIATGTIVLFGPTSVIFDADGYMFITDCFNQRLIGSGANGFRCIAACSGSAGSSSSQLFYPHTISFDSYGNIFVVDQENNRVQKFLLLPNSCNGTTTATTISTVLWYNVPEFTAYTSWSANGITFANTTTIGVLPYGIFIDTNNTIYVSEFGANRVQVWHDSSSVPIRNLTSGLSNPYSLFVAIDGDIYVDNGGSNTRVDKWTLNSNASISAMYVKNSCWGLFIDINNNLYCSMNALNQVIMKSLNNNSAMWIVAAGADCSIPNTNTLNGPRGIYVDTDLNLYVADCGNNRIQLFLSTQLIGTTVATGTITLSCPTGIVLDTNDYLYIVDYNNHRIVGSGPNGFRCLVGCSGVSGASSNQLNYPTALSFDSYGNMYVVDQYNYRIQKFLITSTYYNATTNQPNLCPSTTWYTNAITFANSSTVGTNVYGVFVGIDNTVYVANQQTNQVVVWFEGSINPDKILSGSLSSPYDLFVTPRGDIYVDNGLHNGRVDRFSLNSNISTSVMSVPNACAGIFVDISNTLYCAASTSHQVVKKWLNDNVTTSSIIA
;
A
#
# COMPACT_ATOMS: atom_id res chain seq x y z
N MET A 1 -65.87 -8.99 -16.38
CA MET A 1 -65.23 -10.11 -17.10
C MET A 1 -64.30 -9.53 -18.15
N ILE A 2 -63.06 -9.20 -17.75
CA ILE A 2 -61.87 -9.11 -18.60
C ILE A 2 -60.73 -9.57 -17.68
N LEU A 3 -60.21 -10.77 -17.94
CA LEU A 3 -58.96 -11.24 -17.32
C LEU A 3 -57.82 -10.40 -17.91
N ILE A 4 -56.96 -9.85 -17.05
CA ILE A 4 -55.67 -9.28 -17.47
C ILE A 4 -54.58 -10.24 -17.00
N ASP A 5 -53.88 -10.79 -17.99
CA ASP A 5 -52.79 -11.75 -17.94
C ASP A 5 -51.48 -11.04 -17.51
N PHE A 6 -50.81 -11.58 -16.47
CA PHE A 6 -49.51 -11.11 -16.01
C PHE A 6 -48.39 -11.84 -16.76
N ARG A 7 -48.06 -11.40 -17.98
CA ARG A 7 -46.77 -11.72 -18.63
C ARG A 7 -46.28 -10.51 -19.42
N ASN A 8 -45.01 -10.16 -19.20
CA ASN A 8 -44.20 -9.08 -19.81
C ASN A 8 -44.15 -7.75 -19.03
N ILE A 9 -43.40 -7.75 -17.92
CA ILE A 9 -42.71 -6.54 -17.45
C ILE A 9 -41.24 -6.71 -17.81
N TRP A 10 -40.78 -5.93 -18.79
CA TRP A 10 -39.36 -5.73 -19.08
C TRP A 10 -38.79 -4.88 -17.96
N LEU A 11 -38.11 -5.53 -17.01
CA LEU A 11 -37.36 -4.85 -15.97
C LEU A 11 -36.04 -4.38 -16.59
N PHE A 12 -35.95 -3.10 -16.94
CA PHE A 12 -34.67 -2.46 -17.24
C PHE A 12 -33.92 -2.25 -15.93
N LEU A 13 -33.04 -3.19 -15.60
CA LEU A 13 -32.03 -3.02 -14.55
C LEU A 13 -30.98 -2.04 -15.09
N LEU A 14 -30.97 -0.80 -14.59
CA LEU A 14 -29.84 0.10 -14.76
C LEU A 14 -28.77 -0.37 -13.77
N ILE A 15 -27.87 -1.26 -14.21
CA ILE A 15 -26.70 -1.66 -13.43
C ILE A 15 -25.77 -0.45 -13.40
N ALA A 16 -25.72 0.24 -12.27
CA ALA A 16 -24.61 1.14 -11.98
C ALA A 16 -23.34 0.28 -11.96
N ARG A 17 -22.46 0.46 -12.96
CA ARG A 17 -21.19 -0.24 -13.07
C ARG A 17 -20.33 0.08 -11.84
N GLN A 18 -20.16 -0.89 -10.96
CA GLN A 18 -18.98 -0.95 -10.09
C GLN A 18 -17.77 -0.99 -11.02
N THR A 19 -16.95 0.06 -11.04
CA THR A 19 -15.64 -0.02 -11.69
C THR A 19 -14.76 -0.86 -10.78
N SER A 20 -14.62 -2.14 -11.09
CA SER A 20 -13.71 -3.07 -10.43
C SER A 20 -12.28 -2.53 -10.56
N GLY A 21 -11.58 -2.41 -9.43
CA GLY A 21 -10.16 -2.10 -9.46
C GLY A 21 -9.38 -3.25 -10.11
N ILE A 22 -8.17 -2.99 -10.62
CA ILE A 22 -7.31 -4.08 -11.08
C ILE A 22 -6.96 -4.98 -9.88
N SER A 23 -7.10 -6.29 -10.05
CA SER A 23 -6.93 -7.28 -8.98
C SER A 23 -5.53 -7.91 -8.92
N TYR A 24 -4.64 -7.48 -9.81
CA TYR A 24 -3.30 -8.01 -10.00
C TYR A 24 -2.26 -6.90 -9.92
N ASN A 25 -1.00 -7.27 -9.63
CA ASN A 25 0.08 -6.30 -9.55
C ASN A 25 0.53 -5.85 -10.94
N GLN A 26 0.51 -4.54 -11.15
CA GLN A 26 1.21 -3.86 -12.24
C GLN A 26 2.19 -2.85 -11.63
N PRO A 27 3.39 -3.29 -11.23
CA PRO A 27 4.42 -2.35 -10.76
C PRO A 27 4.72 -1.32 -11.86
N LYS A 28 5.20 -0.13 -11.51
CA LYS A 28 5.79 0.78 -12.50
C LYS A 28 7.26 0.42 -12.66
N LEU A 29 7.66 -0.04 -13.84
CA LEU A 29 9.03 -0.41 -14.14
C LEU A 29 9.57 0.54 -15.20
N CYS A 30 10.80 0.98 -15.00
CA CYS A 30 11.52 1.70 -16.02
C CYS A 30 11.92 0.81 -17.20
N ALA A 31 12.16 1.42 -18.36
CA ALA A 31 12.47 0.73 -19.61
C ALA A 31 13.65 -0.27 -19.51
N ASN A 32 14.61 -0.02 -18.62
CA ASN A 32 15.83 -0.82 -18.50
C ASN A 32 15.80 -1.82 -17.35
N ALA A 33 14.64 -2.03 -16.71
CA ALA A 33 14.53 -2.85 -15.52
C ALA A 33 15.25 -4.22 -15.65
N THR A 34 16.04 -4.59 -14.65
CA THR A 34 16.82 -5.82 -14.56
C THR A 34 16.47 -6.59 -13.30
N TRP A 35 16.52 -7.91 -13.40
CA TRP A 35 16.33 -8.82 -12.28
C TRP A 35 17.61 -9.61 -12.02
N ASN A 36 17.72 -10.16 -10.81
CA ASN A 36 18.76 -11.10 -10.46
C ASN A 36 18.80 -12.21 -11.52
N GLN A 37 20.00 -12.64 -11.92
CA GLN A 37 20.12 -13.73 -12.90
C GLN A 37 19.96 -15.11 -12.27
N THR A 38 19.94 -15.18 -10.93
CA THR A 38 19.62 -16.37 -10.15
C THR A 38 18.30 -16.18 -9.41
N ALA A 39 17.36 -17.08 -9.61
CA ALA A 39 16.09 -17.12 -8.90
C ALA A 39 16.19 -17.82 -7.54
N ILE A 40 15.25 -17.44 -6.66
CA ILE A 40 14.92 -18.13 -5.42
C ILE A 40 13.75 -19.06 -5.70
N THR A 41 13.87 -20.34 -5.34
CA THR A 41 12.73 -21.27 -5.42
C THR A 41 11.69 -20.86 -4.38
N PHE A 42 10.59 -20.26 -4.83
CA PHE A 42 9.48 -19.85 -3.97
C PHE A 42 8.64 -21.04 -3.51
N ALA A 43 8.31 -21.93 -4.46
CA ALA A 43 7.59 -23.16 -4.19
C ALA A 43 8.22 -24.29 -4.99
N ASN A 44 8.26 -25.49 -4.42
CA ASN A 44 8.84 -26.68 -5.04
C ASN A 44 7.77 -27.76 -5.24
N SER A 45 8.15 -28.94 -5.71
CA SER A 45 7.21 -30.02 -6.03
C SER A 45 6.35 -30.48 -4.84
N THR A 46 6.79 -30.25 -3.60
CA THR A 46 6.03 -30.58 -2.39
C THR A 46 4.90 -29.57 -2.14
N THR A 47 5.12 -28.29 -2.44
CA THR A 47 4.16 -27.21 -2.14
C THR A 47 3.37 -26.74 -3.35
N ALA A 48 4.00 -26.63 -4.52
CA ALA A 48 3.35 -26.30 -5.79
C ALA A 48 2.70 -27.52 -6.47
N GLY A 49 3.06 -28.74 -6.07
CA GLY A 49 2.63 -29.97 -6.72
C GLY A 49 3.44 -30.30 -7.98
N THR A 50 2.89 -31.15 -8.85
CA THR A 50 3.56 -31.58 -10.07
C THR A 50 2.92 -30.98 -11.32
N LEU A 51 3.76 -30.58 -12.26
CA LEU A 51 3.44 -29.84 -13.48
C LEU A 51 2.59 -28.59 -13.20
N PRO A 52 3.08 -27.64 -12.38
CA PRO A 52 2.39 -26.37 -12.22
C PRO A 52 2.36 -25.63 -13.56
N VAL A 53 1.25 -24.95 -13.86
CA VAL A 53 1.08 -24.22 -15.13
C VAL A 53 0.56 -22.80 -14.88
N GLY A 54 -0.65 -22.69 -14.35
CA GLY A 54 -1.28 -21.40 -14.05
C GLY A 54 -0.80 -20.82 -12.73
N MET A 55 -0.58 -19.51 -12.72
CA MET A 55 -0.31 -18.76 -11.50
C MET A 55 -0.96 -17.38 -11.56
N PHE A 56 -1.41 -16.89 -10.41
CA PHE A 56 -1.93 -15.53 -10.25
C PHE A 56 -1.38 -14.92 -8.96
N ILE A 57 -1.04 -13.65 -9.00
CA ILE A 57 -0.64 -12.88 -7.81
C ILE A 57 -1.51 -11.63 -7.73
N ASN A 58 -2.23 -11.51 -6.61
CA ASN A 58 -3.11 -10.37 -6.39
C ASN A 58 -2.38 -9.16 -5.80
N THR A 59 -3.07 -8.03 -5.67
CA THR A 59 -2.54 -6.77 -5.10
C THR A 59 -2.04 -6.86 -3.66
N ASN A 60 -2.45 -7.88 -2.90
CA ASN A 60 -1.97 -8.15 -1.54
C ASN A 60 -0.81 -9.16 -1.52
N ASN A 61 -0.21 -9.49 -2.67
CA ASN A 61 0.82 -10.52 -2.81
C ASN A 61 0.39 -11.92 -2.39
N SER A 62 -0.91 -12.22 -2.43
CA SER A 62 -1.37 -13.60 -2.32
C SER A 62 -1.07 -14.32 -3.64
N VAL A 63 -0.41 -15.46 -3.55
CA VAL A 63 0.02 -16.27 -4.70
C VAL A 63 -0.90 -17.49 -4.82
N TYR A 64 -1.43 -17.71 -6.02
CA TYR A 64 -2.30 -18.84 -6.36
C TYR A 64 -1.61 -19.64 -7.46
N VAL A 65 -1.40 -20.94 -7.26
CA VAL A 65 -0.70 -21.81 -8.22
C VAL A 65 -1.55 -23.04 -8.51
N ALA A 66 -1.73 -23.35 -9.80
CA ALA A 66 -2.45 -24.54 -10.21
C ALA A 66 -1.59 -25.80 -10.08
N ASP A 67 -2.01 -26.73 -9.22
CA ASP A 67 -1.43 -28.07 -9.05
C ASP A 67 -2.25 -29.04 -9.93
N GLN A 68 -1.78 -29.22 -11.17
CA GLN A 68 -2.52 -29.95 -12.19
C GLN A 68 -2.77 -31.41 -11.82
N ALA A 69 -1.74 -32.09 -11.31
CA ALA A 69 -1.82 -33.52 -11.04
C ALA A 69 -2.77 -33.87 -9.90
N ASN A 70 -2.91 -32.97 -8.92
CA ASN A 70 -3.76 -33.19 -7.75
C ASN A 70 -5.12 -32.48 -7.86
N GLY A 71 -5.41 -31.80 -8.97
CA GLY A 71 -6.70 -31.14 -9.19
C GLY A 71 -7.02 -30.09 -8.13
N ARG A 72 -6.09 -29.16 -7.87
CA ARG A 72 -6.29 -28.10 -6.87
C ARG A 72 -5.53 -26.82 -7.21
N ILE A 73 -5.92 -25.71 -6.59
CA ILE A 73 -5.16 -24.46 -6.57
C ILE A 73 -4.53 -24.28 -5.19
N GLN A 74 -3.21 -24.21 -5.13
CA GLN A 74 -2.44 -23.93 -3.93
C GLN A 74 -2.37 -22.43 -3.65
N VAL A 75 -2.47 -22.03 -2.39
CA VAL A 75 -2.62 -20.63 -2.00
C VAL A 75 -1.63 -20.24 -0.90
N TRP A 76 -0.92 -19.14 -1.11
CA TRP A 76 -0.15 -18.41 -0.11
C TRP A 76 -0.79 -17.05 0.07
N LEU A 77 -1.29 -16.73 1.27
CA LEU A 77 -1.98 -15.46 1.49
C LEU A 77 -1.04 -14.36 1.96
N ASN A 78 -1.29 -13.13 1.51
CA ASN A 78 -0.73 -11.88 2.03
C ASN A 78 0.81 -11.88 2.09
N GLY A 79 1.47 -12.31 1.02
CA GLY A 79 2.93 -12.37 0.94
C GLY A 79 3.59 -13.47 1.77
N SER A 80 2.82 -14.40 2.36
CA SER A 80 3.36 -15.54 3.10
C SER A 80 4.27 -16.41 2.22
N THR A 81 5.38 -16.89 2.77
CA THR A 81 6.24 -17.91 2.14
C THR A 81 5.79 -19.34 2.46
N THR A 82 4.85 -19.51 3.40
CA THR A 82 4.28 -20.81 3.77
C THR A 82 2.91 -21.01 3.13
N LEU A 83 2.68 -22.24 2.68
CA LEU A 83 1.42 -22.65 2.06
C LEU A 83 0.27 -22.45 3.07
N THR A 84 -0.72 -21.63 2.71
CA THR A 84 -1.81 -21.22 3.59
C THR A 84 -3.05 -22.10 3.43
N GLY A 85 -3.34 -22.55 2.22
CA GLY A 85 -4.53 -23.36 1.93
C GLY A 85 -4.61 -23.80 0.47
N ASN A 86 -5.73 -24.39 0.09
CA ASN A 86 -6.00 -24.76 -1.29
C ASN A 86 -7.49 -24.75 -1.64
N TYR A 87 -7.80 -24.69 -2.94
CA TYR A 87 -9.13 -24.93 -3.51
C TYR A 87 -9.10 -26.25 -4.28
N SER A 88 -9.91 -27.23 -3.89
CA SER A 88 -9.87 -28.60 -4.44
C SER A 88 -11.25 -29.19 -4.79
N GLY A 89 -12.31 -28.38 -4.81
CA GLY A 89 -13.70 -28.83 -4.98
C GLY A 89 -14.02 -29.33 -6.39
N GLY A 90 -13.63 -30.56 -6.74
CA GLY A 90 -14.00 -31.21 -8.01
C GLY A 90 -13.29 -30.64 -9.24
N LEU A 91 -12.09 -30.07 -9.07
CA LEU A 91 -11.26 -29.59 -10.17
C LEU A 91 -10.58 -30.76 -10.89
N SER A 92 -10.62 -30.75 -12.22
CA SER A 92 -9.99 -31.77 -13.08
C SER A 92 -8.90 -31.14 -13.95
N VAL A 93 -7.64 -31.23 -13.51
CA VAL A 93 -6.46 -30.70 -14.21
C VAL A 93 -6.57 -29.19 -14.49
N PRO A 94 -6.58 -28.32 -13.45
CA PRO A 94 -6.75 -26.89 -13.63
C PRO A 94 -5.56 -26.24 -14.35
N TYR A 95 -5.80 -25.52 -15.45
CA TYR A 95 -4.74 -24.82 -16.18
C TYR A 95 -4.50 -23.39 -15.71
N SER A 96 -5.54 -22.70 -15.26
CA SER A 96 -5.49 -21.27 -14.98
C SER A 96 -6.34 -20.90 -13.78
N VAL A 97 -5.90 -19.86 -13.08
CA VAL A 97 -6.61 -19.20 -11.98
C VAL A 97 -6.56 -17.70 -12.21
N PHE A 98 -7.65 -17.00 -11.90
CA PHE A 98 -7.71 -15.55 -11.82
C PHE A 98 -8.51 -15.15 -10.59
N VAL A 99 -8.05 -14.15 -9.85
CA VAL A 99 -8.75 -13.66 -8.66
C VAL A 99 -9.13 -12.21 -8.88
N THR A 100 -10.40 -11.87 -8.69
CA THR A 100 -10.89 -10.49 -8.81
C THR A 100 -10.69 -9.70 -7.51
N ASP A 101 -10.86 -8.38 -7.57
CA ASP A 101 -10.65 -7.45 -6.45
C ASP A 101 -11.62 -7.70 -5.29
N ASN A 102 -12.84 -8.15 -5.58
CA ASN A 102 -13.80 -8.65 -4.61
C ASN A 102 -13.44 -10.05 -4.03
N SER A 103 -12.25 -10.57 -4.35
CA SER A 103 -11.70 -11.85 -3.91
C SER A 103 -12.45 -13.11 -4.37
N ASP A 104 -13.26 -13.01 -5.42
CA ASP A 104 -13.76 -14.19 -6.12
C ASP A 104 -12.64 -14.88 -6.91
N VAL A 105 -12.57 -16.21 -6.82
CA VAL A 105 -11.54 -17.03 -7.46
C VAL A 105 -12.16 -17.81 -8.63
N TYR A 106 -11.70 -17.52 -9.85
CA TYR A 106 -12.11 -18.19 -11.07
C TYR A 106 -11.04 -19.18 -11.49
N VAL A 107 -11.43 -20.43 -11.73
CA VAL A 107 -10.50 -21.52 -12.05
C VAL A 107 -11.02 -22.31 -13.24
N ASP A 108 -10.13 -22.63 -14.17
CA ASP A 108 -10.40 -23.62 -15.21
C ASP A 108 -10.64 -24.99 -14.57
N ASN A 109 -11.79 -25.59 -14.83
CA ASN A 109 -12.10 -26.95 -14.39
C ASN A 109 -11.75 -28.01 -15.46
N GLY A 110 -10.68 -27.72 -16.21
CA GLY A 110 -9.95 -28.54 -17.16
C GLY A 110 -10.71 -29.57 -18.02
N ARG A 111 -10.00 -30.67 -18.33
CA ARG A 111 -10.25 -31.48 -19.56
C ARG A 111 -11.52 -32.31 -19.54
N THR A 112 -12.05 -32.63 -18.36
CA THR A 112 -13.24 -33.48 -18.28
C THR A 112 -14.52 -32.66 -18.13
N ASN A 113 -14.45 -31.50 -17.49
CA ASN A 113 -15.64 -30.73 -17.15
C ASN A 113 -15.91 -29.57 -18.12
N TYR A 114 -14.89 -29.14 -18.89
CA TYR A 114 -15.00 -28.09 -19.93
C TYR A 114 -15.80 -26.87 -19.46
N ARG A 115 -15.37 -26.29 -18.34
CA ARG A 115 -16.02 -25.11 -17.74
C ARG A 115 -15.06 -24.35 -16.83
N VAL A 116 -15.42 -23.11 -16.51
CA VAL A 116 -14.79 -22.29 -15.49
C VAL A 116 -15.66 -22.28 -14.24
N ASP A 117 -15.06 -22.59 -13.11
CA ASP A 117 -15.70 -22.63 -11.79
C ASP A 117 -15.30 -21.40 -10.98
N LYS A 118 -16.22 -20.88 -10.18
CA LYS A 118 -16.03 -19.73 -9.29
C LYS A 118 -16.15 -20.17 -7.83
N TRP A 119 -15.18 -19.78 -7.00
CA TRP A 119 -15.30 -19.79 -5.54
C TRP A 119 -15.52 -18.38 -5.04
N GLY A 120 -16.53 -18.17 -4.20
CA GLY A 120 -16.67 -16.95 -3.43
C GLY A 120 -15.69 -16.89 -2.27
N TRP A 121 -15.50 -15.70 -1.68
CA TRP A 121 -14.68 -15.51 -0.48
C TRP A 121 -15.05 -16.50 0.62
N ASN A 122 -14.08 -17.27 1.12
CA ASN A 122 -14.24 -18.34 2.13
C ASN A 122 -15.21 -19.47 1.75
N SER A 123 -15.64 -19.59 0.49
CA SER A 123 -16.44 -20.72 0.05
C SER A 123 -15.58 -21.99 -0.05
N THR A 124 -16.13 -23.12 0.40
CA THR A 124 -15.52 -24.44 0.22
C THR A 124 -16.00 -25.15 -1.04
N SER A 125 -17.07 -24.66 -1.67
CA SER A 125 -17.64 -25.17 -2.91
C SER A 125 -17.54 -24.15 -4.04
N SER A 126 -17.39 -24.67 -5.27
CA SER A 126 -17.49 -23.86 -6.49
C SER A 126 -18.90 -23.85 -7.06
N VAL A 127 -19.16 -22.82 -7.87
CA VAL A 127 -20.29 -22.78 -8.81
C VAL A 127 -19.78 -22.65 -10.25
N PRO A 128 -20.33 -23.42 -11.21
CA PRO A 128 -20.00 -23.24 -12.62
C PRO A 128 -20.40 -21.84 -13.10
N THR A 129 -19.45 -21.12 -13.66
CA THR A 129 -19.66 -19.74 -14.15
C THR A 129 -19.65 -19.65 -15.67
N MET A 130 -18.84 -20.45 -16.38
CA MET A 130 -18.81 -20.45 -17.84
C MET A 130 -18.69 -21.89 -18.33
N TYR A 131 -19.59 -22.36 -19.20
CA TYR A 131 -19.40 -23.64 -19.88
C TYR A 131 -18.74 -23.42 -21.23
N THR A 132 -17.67 -24.16 -21.51
CA THR A 132 -16.86 -24.03 -22.71
C THR A 132 -16.89 -25.32 -23.52
N CYS A 133 -16.29 -25.31 -24.71
CA CYS A 133 -16.17 -26.51 -25.55
C CYS A 133 -14.76 -27.14 -25.48
N GLY A 134 -13.93 -26.65 -24.57
CA GLY A 134 -12.52 -27.01 -24.41
C GLY A 134 -11.94 -26.39 -23.13
N GLN A 135 -10.72 -26.78 -22.77
CA GLN A 135 -10.04 -26.25 -21.58
C GLN A 135 -9.68 -24.77 -21.76
N CYS A 136 -9.70 -24.02 -20.67
CA CYS A 136 -9.22 -22.65 -20.64
C CYS A 136 -7.75 -22.63 -20.21
N TYR A 137 -6.83 -22.52 -21.18
CA TYR A 137 -5.39 -22.47 -20.91
C TYR A 137 -4.97 -21.21 -20.16
N SER A 138 -5.74 -20.13 -20.30
CA SER A 138 -5.59 -18.90 -19.53
C SER A 138 -6.96 -18.27 -19.30
N LEU A 139 -7.12 -17.68 -18.12
CA LEU A 139 -8.27 -16.90 -17.69
C LEU A 139 -7.84 -15.48 -17.37
N PHE A 140 -8.70 -14.52 -17.69
CA PHE A 140 -8.51 -13.11 -17.33
C PHE A 140 -9.87 -12.47 -17.08
N VAL A 141 -9.99 -11.58 -16.08
CA VAL A 141 -11.17 -10.74 -15.91
C VAL A 141 -10.77 -9.28 -16.07
N ASP A 142 -11.40 -8.58 -17.01
CA ASP A 142 -11.11 -7.16 -17.24
C ASP A 142 -11.88 -6.22 -16.30
N ILE A 143 -11.56 -4.93 -16.39
CA ILE A 143 -12.18 -3.85 -15.61
C ILE A 143 -13.69 -3.66 -15.87
N ASN A 144 -14.26 -4.32 -16.88
CA ASN A 144 -15.69 -4.33 -17.17
C ASN A 144 -16.36 -5.67 -16.79
N ASN A 145 -15.74 -6.45 -15.89
CA ASN A 145 -16.23 -7.76 -15.46
C ASN A 145 -16.45 -8.74 -16.62
N MET A 146 -15.67 -8.64 -17.69
CA MET A 146 -15.67 -9.66 -18.74
C MET A 146 -14.65 -10.74 -18.41
N LEU A 147 -15.13 -11.98 -18.26
CA LEU A 147 -14.30 -13.17 -18.13
C LEU A 147 -13.88 -13.66 -19.51
N TYR A 148 -12.57 -13.71 -19.74
CA TYR A 148 -11.95 -14.27 -20.94
C TYR A 148 -11.43 -15.68 -20.67
N CYS A 149 -11.57 -16.56 -21.64
CA CYS A 149 -11.03 -17.91 -21.64
C CYS A 149 -10.32 -18.18 -22.96
N VAL A 150 -9.06 -18.63 -22.87
CA VAL A 150 -8.28 -19.07 -24.03
C VAL A 150 -8.50 -20.56 -24.25
N MET A 151 -9.28 -20.90 -25.27
CA MET A 151 -9.47 -22.29 -25.67
C MET A 151 -8.39 -22.68 -26.67
N GLY A 152 -7.19 -22.98 -26.16
CA GLY A 152 -6.00 -23.23 -26.97
C GLY A 152 -6.18 -24.36 -27.99
N ALA A 153 -6.77 -25.49 -27.56
CA ALA A 153 -7.07 -26.62 -28.45
C ALA A 153 -8.10 -26.30 -29.55
N ASN A 154 -8.91 -25.25 -29.35
CA ASN A 154 -9.89 -24.77 -30.33
C ASN A 154 -9.38 -23.53 -31.09
N HIS A 155 -8.15 -23.07 -30.86
CA HIS A 155 -7.54 -21.97 -31.60
C HIS A 155 -8.33 -20.64 -31.54
N GLN A 156 -8.90 -20.33 -30.37
CA GLN A 156 -9.73 -19.14 -30.17
C GLN A 156 -9.72 -18.65 -28.73
N VAL A 157 -10.07 -17.38 -28.55
CA VAL A 157 -10.35 -16.74 -27.25
C VAL A 157 -11.82 -16.37 -27.21
N VAL A 158 -12.49 -16.71 -26.11
CA VAL A 158 -13.90 -16.37 -25.88
C VAL A 158 -14.06 -15.50 -24.66
N SER A 159 -15.13 -14.71 -24.62
CA SER A 159 -15.45 -13.86 -23.47
C SER A 159 -16.91 -13.98 -23.06
N LYS A 160 -17.19 -13.79 -21.76
CA LYS A 160 -18.52 -13.73 -21.17
C LYS A 160 -18.58 -12.61 -20.13
N SER A 161 -19.67 -11.84 -20.11
CA SER A 161 -19.95 -10.90 -19.03
C SER A 161 -20.33 -11.62 -17.74
N LEU A 162 -19.64 -11.29 -16.64
CA LEU A 162 -19.95 -11.79 -15.30
C LEU A 162 -21.14 -11.07 -14.66
N ASP A 163 -21.56 -9.92 -15.20
CA ASP A 163 -22.72 -9.17 -14.71
C ASP A 163 -24.05 -9.84 -15.07
N THR A 164 -24.02 -10.84 -15.96
CA THR A 164 -25.20 -11.58 -16.38
C THR A 164 -25.14 -13.04 -15.95
N HIS A 165 -26.29 -13.56 -15.54
CA HIS A 165 -26.44 -14.99 -15.24
C HIS A 165 -26.55 -15.85 -16.51
N VAL A 166 -26.58 -15.23 -17.68
CA VAL A 166 -26.72 -15.92 -18.97
C VAL A 166 -25.39 -16.57 -19.34
N ASN A 167 -25.40 -17.87 -19.60
CA ASN A 167 -24.20 -18.61 -19.96
C ASN A 167 -23.93 -18.58 -21.48
N VAL A 168 -23.84 -17.38 -22.04
CA VAL A 168 -23.52 -17.15 -23.45
C VAL A 168 -22.17 -16.43 -23.50
N TRP A 169 -21.24 -16.99 -24.26
CA TRP A 169 -19.96 -16.38 -24.58
C TRP A 169 -19.87 -16.09 -26.07
N SER A 170 -19.01 -15.14 -26.44
CA SER A 170 -18.70 -14.79 -27.84
C SER A 170 -17.22 -14.99 -28.12
N ILE A 171 -16.88 -15.25 -29.39
CA ILE A 171 -15.49 -15.28 -29.85
C ILE A 171 -14.98 -13.84 -29.95
N VAL A 172 -13.84 -13.57 -29.33
CA VAL A 172 -13.19 -12.25 -29.34
C VAL A 172 -11.84 -12.26 -30.07
N ALA A 173 -11.25 -13.44 -30.29
CA ALA A 173 -10.08 -13.62 -31.15
C ALA A 173 -10.00 -15.06 -31.67
N GLY A 174 -9.43 -15.24 -32.88
CA GLY A 174 -9.39 -16.54 -33.54
C GLY A 174 -10.69 -16.89 -34.26
N THR A 175 -10.68 -17.97 -35.05
CA THR A 175 -11.85 -18.43 -35.83
C THR A 175 -12.31 -19.84 -35.47
N GLY A 176 -11.75 -20.43 -34.42
CA GLY A 176 -12.01 -21.84 -34.09
C GLY A 176 -11.18 -22.83 -34.92
N SER A 177 -10.25 -22.36 -35.77
CA SER A 177 -9.42 -23.18 -36.66
C SER A 177 -7.98 -22.68 -36.67
N ALA A 178 -7.03 -23.61 -36.74
CA ALA A 178 -5.61 -23.28 -36.76
C ALA A 178 -5.25 -22.48 -38.02
N GLY A 179 -4.50 -21.39 -37.85
CA GLY A 179 -3.96 -20.61 -38.96
C GLY A 179 -3.03 -19.50 -38.48
N SER A 180 -2.38 -18.81 -39.42
CA SER A 180 -1.38 -17.77 -39.15
C SER A 180 -1.74 -16.36 -39.68
N THR A 181 -2.96 -16.20 -40.22
CA THR A 181 -3.48 -14.90 -40.67
C THR A 181 -3.75 -13.94 -39.49
N SER A 182 -4.19 -12.70 -39.77
CA SER A 182 -4.54 -11.72 -38.74
C SER A 182 -5.74 -12.13 -37.88
N VAL A 183 -6.66 -12.95 -38.40
CA VAL A 183 -7.90 -13.36 -37.70
C VAL A 183 -7.83 -14.77 -37.11
N THR A 184 -6.86 -15.58 -37.54
CA THR A 184 -6.68 -16.96 -37.07
C THR A 184 -5.58 -17.05 -36.01
N LEU A 185 -5.73 -17.95 -35.05
CA LEU A 185 -4.71 -18.31 -34.06
C LEU A 185 -4.30 -19.78 -34.25
N ASN A 186 -3.21 -20.20 -33.64
CA ASN A 186 -2.73 -21.57 -33.61
C ASN A 186 -2.22 -21.91 -32.19
N THR A 187 -3.03 -22.69 -31.49
CA THR A 187 -2.85 -23.08 -30.08
C THR A 187 -2.43 -21.91 -29.18
N PRO A 188 -3.28 -20.86 -29.03
CA PRO A 188 -2.98 -19.77 -28.12
C PRO A 188 -2.98 -20.24 -26.66
N TRP A 189 -2.17 -19.60 -25.82
CA TRP A 189 -2.06 -19.91 -24.38
C TRP A 189 -2.40 -18.70 -23.50
N GLY A 190 -1.42 -17.86 -23.17
CA GLY A 190 -1.60 -16.73 -22.27
C GLY A 190 -2.30 -15.55 -22.91
N ILE A 191 -3.08 -14.82 -22.12
CA ILE A 191 -3.68 -13.55 -22.50
C ILE A 191 -3.43 -12.46 -21.47
N PHE A 192 -3.56 -11.21 -21.92
CA PHE A 192 -3.66 -10.03 -21.09
C PHE A 192 -4.66 -9.06 -21.73
N VAL A 193 -5.46 -8.36 -20.92
CA VAL A 193 -6.34 -7.30 -21.40
C VAL A 193 -5.95 -6.00 -20.71
N ASP A 194 -5.57 -4.99 -21.50
CA ASP A 194 -5.17 -3.68 -20.96
C ASP A 194 -6.38 -2.81 -20.56
N ASN A 195 -6.11 -1.68 -19.90
CA ASN A 195 -7.16 -0.75 -19.46
C ASN A 195 -7.93 -0.09 -20.63
N ASN A 196 -7.39 -0.15 -21.85
CA ASN A 196 -8.09 0.28 -23.06
C ASN A 196 -8.88 -0.87 -23.72
N LEU A 197 -8.99 -2.01 -23.02
CA LEU A 197 -9.66 -3.23 -23.47
C LEU A 197 -9.06 -3.83 -24.75
N ASN A 198 -7.77 -3.60 -24.99
CA ASN A 198 -7.07 -4.35 -26.03
C ASN A 198 -6.67 -5.72 -25.50
N LEU A 199 -6.94 -6.75 -26.28
CA LEU A 199 -6.60 -8.14 -25.97
C LEU A 199 -5.24 -8.49 -26.59
N TYR A 200 -4.31 -8.96 -25.76
CA TYR A 200 -3.02 -9.49 -26.17
C TYR A 200 -3.04 -11.00 -25.99
N VAL A 201 -2.69 -11.74 -27.04
CA VAL A 201 -2.74 -13.20 -27.07
C VAL A 201 -1.36 -13.75 -27.42
N ALA A 202 -0.83 -14.65 -26.59
CA ALA A 202 0.31 -15.47 -26.93
C ALA A 202 -0.14 -16.58 -27.89
N ASP A 203 0.10 -16.39 -29.18
CA ASP A 203 -0.25 -17.29 -30.28
C ASP A 203 0.87 -18.33 -30.46
N THR A 204 0.93 -19.26 -29.50
CA THR A 204 2.12 -20.06 -29.17
C THR A 204 2.69 -20.83 -30.35
N ASN A 205 1.88 -21.59 -31.11
CA ASN A 205 2.40 -22.38 -32.24
C ASN A 205 2.74 -21.52 -33.47
N ASN A 206 2.29 -20.26 -33.51
CA ASN A 206 2.71 -19.29 -34.52
C ASN A 206 3.90 -18.43 -34.04
N ASN A 207 4.47 -18.71 -32.85
CA ASN A 207 5.65 -18.03 -32.32
C ASN A 207 5.51 -16.50 -32.24
N ARG A 208 4.34 -15.99 -31.90
CA ARG A 208 4.06 -14.55 -31.91
C ARG A 208 3.13 -14.10 -30.79
N ILE A 209 3.11 -12.80 -30.53
CA ILE A 209 2.06 -12.14 -29.73
C ILE A 209 1.15 -11.36 -30.69
N GLN A 210 -0.16 -11.57 -30.58
CA GLN A 210 -1.18 -10.86 -31.36
C GLN A 210 -1.92 -9.84 -30.48
N LYS A 211 -2.03 -8.59 -30.93
CA LYS A 211 -2.87 -7.56 -30.33
C LYS A 211 -4.16 -7.39 -31.11
N PHE A 212 -5.29 -7.51 -30.44
CA PHE A 212 -6.63 -7.19 -30.94
C PHE A 212 -7.10 -5.93 -30.24
N ALA A 213 -7.37 -4.86 -31.00
CA ALA A 213 -7.95 -3.66 -30.40
C ALA A 213 -9.38 -3.94 -29.94
N SER A 214 -9.88 -3.18 -28.95
CA SER A 214 -11.22 -3.40 -28.39
C SER A 214 -12.29 -3.52 -29.49
N GLY A 215 -13.04 -4.63 -29.48
CA GLY A 215 -14.08 -4.93 -30.45
C GLY A 215 -13.61 -5.36 -31.85
N GLN A 216 -12.30 -5.43 -32.12
CA GLN A 216 -11.76 -5.84 -33.42
C GLN A 216 -11.35 -7.32 -33.41
N LEU A 217 -11.66 -8.04 -34.49
CA LEU A 217 -11.26 -9.44 -34.69
C LEU A 217 -9.96 -9.59 -35.50
N ASN A 218 -9.43 -8.49 -36.06
CA ASN A 218 -8.15 -8.49 -36.77
C ASN A 218 -7.02 -8.22 -35.79
N GLY A 219 -6.15 -9.20 -35.59
CA GLY A 219 -4.97 -9.10 -34.76
C GLY A 219 -3.79 -8.50 -35.52
N THR A 220 -3.06 -7.59 -34.87
CA THR A 220 -1.76 -7.08 -35.33
C THR A 220 -0.65 -7.81 -34.59
N THR A 221 0.32 -8.35 -35.33
CA THR A 221 1.49 -8.99 -34.70
C THR A 221 2.39 -7.94 -34.09
N ILE A 222 2.70 -8.11 -32.80
CA ILE A 222 3.59 -7.25 -32.02
C ILE A 222 4.78 -8.05 -31.49
N ALA A 223 5.68 -7.37 -30.77
CA ALA A 223 6.94 -7.95 -30.30
C ALA A 223 7.82 -8.52 -31.43
N THR A 224 7.87 -7.80 -32.55
CA THR A 224 8.64 -8.16 -33.75
C THR A 224 9.99 -7.44 -33.81
N GLY A 225 10.92 -7.94 -34.62
CA GLY A 225 12.14 -7.23 -35.02
C GLY A 225 13.38 -7.51 -34.17
N THR A 226 13.40 -7.13 -32.90
CA THR A 226 14.62 -7.20 -32.06
C THR A 226 14.83 -8.55 -31.37
N ILE A 227 13.82 -9.41 -31.35
CA ILE A 227 13.89 -10.74 -30.76
C ILE A 227 13.03 -11.72 -31.56
N VAL A 228 13.48 -12.97 -31.64
CA VAL A 228 12.70 -14.09 -32.21
C VAL A 228 12.13 -14.90 -31.05
N LEU A 229 10.81 -14.97 -30.97
CA LEU A 229 10.10 -15.80 -30.00
C LEU A 229 10.01 -17.24 -30.51
N PHE A 230 9.90 -18.20 -29.60
CA PHE A 230 9.62 -19.59 -29.89
C PHE A 230 8.71 -20.18 -28.80
N GLY A 231 7.44 -20.40 -29.17
CA GLY A 231 6.41 -20.86 -28.25
C GLY A 231 6.16 -19.92 -27.06
N PRO A 232 5.80 -18.64 -27.25
CA PRO A 232 5.45 -17.79 -26.12
C PRO A 232 4.19 -18.33 -25.42
N THR A 233 4.23 -18.42 -24.09
CA THR A 233 3.14 -19.03 -23.28
C THR A 233 2.40 -18.02 -22.41
N SER A 234 3.01 -16.88 -22.10
CA SER A 234 2.43 -15.84 -21.26
C SER A 234 2.88 -14.45 -21.71
N VAL A 235 2.00 -13.47 -21.54
CA VAL A 235 2.26 -12.04 -21.79
C VAL A 235 1.61 -11.24 -20.66
N ILE A 236 2.33 -10.30 -20.06
CA ILE A 236 1.83 -9.36 -19.05
C ILE A 236 2.43 -7.97 -19.28
N PHE A 237 1.87 -6.97 -18.62
CA PHE A 237 2.34 -5.58 -18.67
C PHE A 237 2.53 -5.02 -17.27
N ASP A 238 3.51 -4.14 -17.15
CA ASP A 238 3.64 -3.25 -16.01
C ASP A 238 2.69 -2.04 -16.14
N ALA A 239 2.69 -1.14 -15.16
CA ALA A 239 1.79 0.03 -15.16
C ALA A 239 2.20 1.13 -16.16
N ASP A 240 3.43 1.13 -16.66
CA ASP A 240 3.92 2.08 -17.66
C ASP A 240 3.75 1.54 -19.11
N GLY A 241 3.28 0.31 -19.26
CA GLY A 241 2.98 -0.33 -20.54
C GLY A 241 4.14 -1.11 -21.17
N TYR A 242 5.21 -1.39 -20.41
CA TYR A 242 6.24 -2.32 -20.82
C TYR A 242 5.73 -3.76 -20.77
N MET A 243 6.05 -4.51 -21.82
CA MET A 243 5.60 -5.88 -22.06
C MET A 243 6.61 -6.90 -21.57
N PHE A 244 6.10 -7.96 -20.94
CA PHE A 244 6.88 -9.09 -20.45
C PHE A 244 6.31 -10.39 -20.99
N ILE A 245 7.17 -11.26 -21.52
CA ILE A 245 6.77 -12.48 -22.24
C ILE A 245 7.56 -13.66 -21.67
N THR A 246 6.87 -14.77 -21.42
CA THR A 246 7.53 -16.07 -21.22
C THR A 246 7.76 -16.72 -22.57
N ASP A 247 9.02 -16.90 -22.95
CA ASP A 247 9.46 -17.48 -24.22
C ASP A 247 9.82 -18.97 -23.98
N CYS A 248 8.79 -19.80 -23.89
CA CYS A 248 8.85 -21.14 -23.28
C CYS A 248 9.87 -22.06 -23.93
N PHE A 249 9.83 -22.23 -25.25
CA PHE A 249 10.74 -23.17 -25.92
C PHE A 249 12.18 -22.64 -26.03
N ASN A 250 12.37 -21.33 -25.86
CA ASN A 250 13.69 -20.72 -25.66
C ASN A 250 14.09 -20.63 -24.17
N GLN A 251 13.31 -21.20 -23.24
CA GLN A 251 13.65 -21.34 -21.82
C GLN A 251 14.00 -20.05 -21.08
N ARG A 252 13.39 -18.93 -21.48
CA ARG A 252 13.78 -17.59 -21.00
C ARG A 252 12.59 -16.64 -20.80
N LEU A 253 12.84 -15.56 -20.07
CA LEU A 253 11.90 -14.46 -19.91
C LEU A 253 12.39 -13.24 -20.68
N ILE A 254 11.46 -12.58 -21.37
CA ILE A 254 11.73 -11.43 -22.24
C ILE A 254 10.96 -10.21 -21.72
N GLY A 255 11.60 -9.03 -21.76
CA GLY A 255 10.97 -7.75 -21.45
C GLY A 255 11.23 -6.72 -22.55
N SER A 256 10.26 -5.85 -22.83
CA SER A 256 10.44 -4.70 -23.70
C SER A 256 11.18 -3.57 -22.97
N GLY A 257 11.98 -2.79 -23.69
CA GLY A 257 12.58 -1.56 -23.20
C GLY A 257 12.77 -0.52 -24.30
N ALA A 258 13.50 0.56 -24.00
CA ALA A 258 13.69 1.69 -24.91
C ALA A 258 14.35 1.30 -26.26
N ASN A 259 15.15 0.22 -26.26
CA ASN A 259 15.83 -0.30 -27.44
C ASN A 259 15.16 -1.56 -28.02
N GLY A 260 13.89 -1.82 -27.67
CA GLY A 260 13.17 -3.04 -28.05
C GLY A 260 13.24 -4.14 -26.99
N PHE A 261 12.92 -5.36 -27.39
CA PHE A 261 12.86 -6.53 -26.51
C PHE A 261 14.26 -7.06 -26.18
N ARG A 262 14.47 -7.42 -24.91
CA ARG A 262 15.69 -8.08 -24.41
C ARG A 262 15.32 -9.26 -23.51
N CYS A 263 16.25 -10.20 -23.37
CA CYS A 263 16.13 -11.21 -22.33
C CYS A 263 16.39 -10.58 -20.95
N ILE A 264 15.56 -10.91 -19.97
CA ILE A 264 15.60 -10.35 -18.61
C ILE A 264 15.92 -11.38 -17.53
N ALA A 265 15.65 -12.66 -17.79
CA ALA A 265 16.00 -13.77 -16.90
C ALA A 265 16.16 -15.09 -17.68
N ALA A 266 16.98 -15.99 -17.15
CA ALA A 266 17.32 -17.29 -17.75
C ALA A 266 17.87 -17.20 -19.19
N CYS A 267 18.73 -16.19 -19.43
CA CYS A 267 19.19 -15.84 -20.78
C CYS A 267 20.19 -16.79 -21.43
N SER A 268 20.61 -17.85 -20.74
CA SER A 268 21.35 -18.94 -21.37
C SER A 268 20.52 -19.67 -22.44
N GLY A 269 19.19 -19.63 -22.32
CA GLY A 269 18.25 -20.30 -23.22
C GLY A 269 18.30 -21.84 -23.17
N SER A 270 19.12 -22.40 -22.30
CA SER A 270 19.27 -23.84 -22.09
C SER A 270 18.33 -24.32 -20.99
N ALA A 271 17.58 -25.40 -21.27
CA ALA A 271 16.79 -26.08 -20.27
C ALA A 271 17.67 -26.58 -19.12
N GLY A 272 17.25 -26.37 -17.87
CA GLY A 272 17.99 -26.84 -16.71
C GLY A 272 17.30 -26.55 -15.39
N SER A 273 17.84 -27.11 -14.31
CA SER A 273 17.28 -27.02 -12.95
C SER A 273 18.08 -26.11 -12.02
N SER A 274 19.17 -25.49 -12.50
CA SER A 274 19.93 -24.52 -11.69
C SER A 274 19.09 -23.27 -11.39
N SER A 275 19.54 -22.42 -10.47
CA SER A 275 18.84 -21.19 -10.11
C SER A 275 18.82 -20.15 -11.24
N SER A 276 19.67 -20.27 -12.25
CA SER A 276 19.73 -19.36 -13.41
C SER A 276 19.09 -19.93 -14.68
N GLN A 277 18.50 -21.12 -14.60
CA GLN A 277 17.89 -21.82 -15.71
C GLN A 277 16.42 -22.13 -15.41
N LEU A 278 15.63 -22.21 -16.46
CA LEU A 278 14.24 -22.64 -16.45
C LEU A 278 14.10 -23.86 -17.36
N PHE A 279 13.06 -24.65 -17.16
CA PHE A 279 12.67 -25.73 -18.04
C PHE A 279 11.16 -25.75 -18.24
N TYR A 280 10.75 -25.40 -19.46
CA TYR A 280 9.37 -25.18 -19.86
C TYR A 280 8.70 -24.09 -18.99
N PRO A 281 9.22 -22.86 -18.97
CA PRO A 281 8.61 -21.81 -18.19
C PRO A 281 7.24 -21.44 -18.78
N HIS A 282 6.29 -21.19 -17.89
CA HIS A 282 4.90 -20.99 -18.26
C HIS A 282 4.37 -19.60 -17.87
N THR A 283 3.58 -19.52 -16.80
CA THR A 283 2.96 -18.27 -16.39
C THR A 283 3.95 -17.38 -15.66
N ILE A 284 3.92 -16.09 -15.98
CA ILE A 284 4.69 -15.03 -15.29
C ILE A 284 3.72 -14.08 -14.57
N SER A 285 4.09 -13.60 -13.38
CA SER A 285 3.33 -12.57 -12.63
C SER A 285 4.28 -11.74 -11.77
N PHE A 286 3.87 -10.50 -11.43
CA PHE A 286 4.59 -9.65 -10.50
C PHE A 286 4.04 -9.77 -9.07
N ASP A 287 4.91 -9.61 -8.08
CA ASP A 287 4.48 -9.11 -6.77
C ASP A 287 4.45 -7.56 -6.77
N SER A 288 3.91 -6.95 -5.72
CA SER A 288 3.77 -5.50 -5.58
C SER A 288 5.11 -4.76 -5.56
N TYR A 289 6.22 -5.47 -5.34
CA TYR A 289 7.58 -4.95 -5.37
C TYR A 289 8.23 -5.04 -6.76
N GLY A 290 7.54 -5.63 -7.73
CA GLY A 290 8.06 -5.83 -9.09
C GLY A 290 8.99 -7.02 -9.26
N ASN A 291 9.05 -7.94 -8.29
CA ASN A 291 9.75 -9.21 -8.48
C ASN A 291 8.95 -10.09 -9.44
N ILE A 292 9.67 -10.84 -10.28
CA ILE A 292 9.07 -11.76 -11.23
C ILE A 292 8.91 -13.12 -10.59
N PHE A 293 7.70 -13.64 -10.60
CA PHE A 293 7.43 -15.05 -10.35
C PHE A 293 7.20 -15.72 -11.69
N VAL A 294 7.82 -16.89 -11.89
CA VAL A 294 7.60 -17.72 -13.07
C VAL A 294 7.35 -19.16 -12.64
N VAL A 295 6.37 -19.77 -13.28
CA VAL A 295 6.13 -21.22 -13.18
C VAL A 295 7.14 -21.95 -14.05
N ASP A 296 7.97 -22.78 -13.43
CA ASP A 296 9.03 -23.57 -14.05
C ASP A 296 8.55 -25.03 -14.11
N GLN A 297 7.72 -25.32 -15.11
CA GLN A 297 6.78 -26.45 -15.13
C GLN A 297 7.46 -27.80 -15.02
N GLU A 298 8.46 -28.09 -15.87
CA GLU A 298 9.12 -29.40 -15.91
C GLU A 298 10.05 -29.60 -14.71
N ASN A 299 10.49 -28.51 -14.08
CA ASN A 299 11.19 -28.55 -12.80
C ASN A 299 10.22 -28.64 -11.59
N ASN A 300 8.90 -28.67 -11.82
CA ASN A 300 7.86 -28.75 -10.78
C ASN A 300 8.02 -27.69 -9.68
N ARG A 301 8.31 -26.44 -10.07
CA ARG A 301 8.57 -25.35 -9.10
C ARG A 301 8.05 -24.00 -9.60
N VAL A 302 7.98 -23.05 -8.66
CA VAL A 302 7.79 -21.62 -8.95
C VAL A 302 9.07 -20.90 -8.53
N GLN A 303 9.65 -20.16 -9.47
CA GLN A 303 10.87 -19.39 -9.28
C GLN A 303 10.55 -17.91 -9.10
N LYS A 304 11.23 -17.26 -8.14
CA LYS A 304 11.16 -15.83 -7.89
C LYS A 304 12.48 -15.16 -8.28
N PHE A 305 12.46 -14.32 -9.30
CA PHE A 305 13.56 -13.44 -9.67
C PHE A 305 13.36 -12.09 -9.01
N LEU A 306 14.31 -11.69 -8.17
CA LEU A 306 14.23 -10.41 -7.48
C LEU A 306 14.53 -9.26 -8.44
N LEU A 307 13.71 -8.22 -8.40
CA LEU A 307 13.99 -6.97 -9.10
C LEU A 307 15.28 -6.39 -8.50
N LEU A 308 16.24 -6.06 -9.35
CA LEU A 308 17.49 -5.49 -8.88
C LEU A 308 17.26 -4.04 -8.46
N PRO A 309 17.87 -3.61 -7.34
CA PRO A 309 18.14 -2.21 -7.11
C PRO A 309 18.80 -1.61 -8.36
N ASN A 310 18.35 -0.44 -8.83
CA ASN A 310 18.99 0.36 -9.91
C ASN A 310 18.78 -0.14 -11.33
N SER A 311 17.75 -0.94 -11.51
CA SER A 311 17.23 -1.45 -12.77
C SER A 311 16.98 -0.36 -13.84
N CYS A 312 16.97 0.94 -13.49
CA CYS A 312 16.60 2.05 -14.38
C CYS A 312 17.76 2.84 -15.01
N ASN A 313 19.02 2.61 -14.60
CA ASN A 313 20.14 3.42 -15.07
C ASN A 313 20.88 2.76 -16.24
N GLY A 314 20.40 3.03 -17.46
CA GLY A 314 21.02 2.57 -18.69
C GLY A 314 22.24 3.40 -19.09
N THR A 315 23.37 3.29 -18.39
CA THR A 315 24.70 3.70 -18.89
C THR A 315 25.81 3.00 -18.12
N THR A 316 26.62 2.22 -18.82
CA THR A 316 27.86 1.62 -18.34
C THR A 316 29.00 2.64 -18.36
N THR A 317 29.20 3.38 -17.26
CA THR A 317 30.52 3.88 -16.79
C THR A 317 30.36 4.55 -15.42
N ALA A 318 31.24 4.18 -14.47
CA ALA A 318 31.52 4.83 -13.19
C ALA A 318 30.36 4.94 -12.17
N THR A 319 30.40 4.03 -11.19
CA THR A 319 29.97 4.19 -9.78
C THR A 319 29.23 5.49 -9.41
N THR A 320 27.91 5.43 -9.41
CA THR A 320 27.05 6.18 -8.48
C THR A 320 25.91 5.26 -8.05
N ILE A 321 25.91 4.94 -6.76
CA ILE A 321 24.98 4.07 -6.05
C ILE A 321 23.59 4.71 -6.13
N SER A 322 22.62 4.02 -6.74
CA SER A 322 21.20 4.30 -6.55
C SER A 322 20.67 3.32 -5.49
N THR A 323 19.72 3.76 -4.69
CA THR A 323 19.67 3.37 -3.28
C THR A 323 18.33 2.78 -2.93
N VAL A 324 18.25 1.46 -2.88
CA VAL A 324 17.19 0.81 -2.11
C VAL A 324 17.45 1.12 -0.65
N LEU A 325 16.51 1.78 0.02
CA LEU A 325 16.58 1.98 1.46
C LEU A 325 16.23 0.65 2.15
N TRP A 326 17.08 0.21 3.08
CA TRP A 326 16.99 -1.12 3.70
C TRP A 326 16.22 -1.12 5.03
N TYR A 327 15.36 -0.13 5.17
CA TYR A 327 14.46 0.12 6.29
C TYR A 327 13.17 0.70 5.74
N ASN A 328 12.08 0.57 6.48
CA ASN A 328 10.78 1.05 6.00
C ASN A 328 10.77 2.58 5.90
N VAL A 329 10.75 3.06 4.67
CA VAL A 329 10.43 4.43 4.31
C VAL A 329 9.15 4.34 3.49
N PRO A 330 7.98 4.26 4.14
CA PRO A 330 6.71 4.23 3.43
C PRO A 330 6.50 5.55 2.66
N GLU A 331 5.68 5.52 1.61
CA GLU A 331 5.24 6.72 0.93
C GLU A 331 3.95 7.24 1.58
N PHE A 332 3.96 8.47 2.10
CA PHE A 332 2.76 9.08 2.65
C PHE A 332 2.26 10.23 1.79
N THR A 333 0.93 10.35 1.74
CA THR A 333 0.30 11.55 1.21
C THR A 333 0.43 12.69 2.22
N ALA A 334 0.34 13.91 1.73
CA ALA A 334 0.25 15.15 2.50
C ALA A 334 -0.65 15.11 3.75
N TYR A 335 -1.69 14.28 3.76
CA TYR A 335 -2.74 14.25 4.79
C TYR A 335 -2.80 12.94 5.57
N THR A 336 -1.75 12.11 5.48
CA THR A 336 -1.70 10.85 6.21
C THR A 336 -1.86 11.07 7.71
N SER A 337 -2.74 10.27 8.33
CA SER A 337 -3.04 10.33 9.75
C SER A 337 -3.04 8.93 10.36
N TRP A 338 -2.81 8.88 11.67
CA TRP A 338 -2.77 7.64 12.44
C TRP A 338 -3.90 7.60 13.47
N SER A 339 -4.16 6.41 14.00
CA SER A 339 -5.19 6.20 15.01
C SER A 339 -4.98 7.13 16.21
N ALA A 340 -6.06 7.74 16.71
CA ALA A 340 -5.96 8.66 17.85
C ALA A 340 -5.44 7.97 19.12
N ASN A 341 -5.74 6.68 19.26
CA ASN A 341 -5.25 5.82 20.33
C ASN A 341 -4.22 4.84 19.78
N GLY A 342 -3.12 4.67 20.49
CA GLY A 342 -2.10 3.65 20.19
C GLY A 342 -2.38 2.34 20.90
N ILE A 343 -1.96 1.25 20.27
CA ILE A 343 -1.97 -0.12 20.79
C ILE A 343 -0.62 -0.35 21.47
N THR A 344 -0.62 -0.82 22.71
CA THR A 344 0.62 -1.21 23.38
C THR A 344 1.19 -2.46 22.70
N PHE A 345 2.25 -2.29 21.90
CA PHE A 345 2.95 -3.40 21.24
C PHE A 345 3.79 -4.20 22.22
N ALA A 346 4.57 -3.49 23.05
CA ALA A 346 5.39 -4.08 24.11
C ALA A 346 5.28 -3.24 25.38
N ASN A 347 5.37 -3.88 26.55
CA ASN A 347 5.23 -3.25 27.86
C ASN A 347 6.36 -3.69 28.81
N THR A 348 6.34 -3.23 30.05
CA THR A 348 7.35 -3.54 31.08
C THR A 348 7.69 -5.03 31.21
N THR A 349 6.75 -5.94 30.95
CA THR A 349 6.97 -7.39 31.03
C THR A 349 7.71 -7.94 29.82
N THR A 350 7.49 -7.36 28.63
CA THR A 350 8.05 -7.88 27.37
C THR A 350 9.31 -7.13 26.90
N ILE A 351 9.35 -5.80 27.05
CA ILE A 351 10.52 -4.97 26.68
C ILE A 351 11.42 -4.64 27.90
N GLY A 352 10.90 -4.68 29.12
CA GLY A 352 11.67 -4.27 30.31
C GLY A 352 11.54 -2.78 30.62
N VAL A 353 12.60 -2.16 31.13
CA VAL A 353 12.55 -0.80 31.66
C VAL A 353 13.41 0.15 30.85
N LEU A 354 12.85 1.31 30.51
CA LEU A 354 13.52 2.37 29.76
C LEU A 354 14.00 1.92 28.35
N PRO A 355 13.09 1.49 27.46
CA PRO A 355 13.42 1.36 26.04
C PRO A 355 13.85 2.72 25.47
N TYR A 356 14.75 2.73 24.48
CA TYR A 356 15.30 3.97 23.94
C TYR A 356 15.20 4.06 22.41
N GLY A 357 15.93 3.20 21.70
CA GLY A 357 15.98 3.19 20.24
C GLY A 357 15.05 2.15 19.64
N ILE A 358 14.53 2.41 18.45
CA ILE A 358 13.76 1.46 17.66
C ILE A 358 14.19 1.51 16.20
N PHE A 359 14.22 0.35 15.56
CA PHE A 359 14.40 0.21 14.10
C PHE A 359 13.47 -0.90 13.61
N ILE A 360 12.91 -0.72 12.42
CA ILE A 360 12.08 -1.74 11.77
C ILE A 360 12.62 -1.96 10.36
N ASP A 361 13.02 -3.20 10.08
CA ASP A 361 13.51 -3.59 8.76
C ASP A 361 12.38 -3.78 7.74
N THR A 362 12.72 -3.98 6.48
CA THR A 362 11.74 -4.20 5.39
C THR A 362 10.91 -5.47 5.53
N ASN A 363 11.25 -6.37 6.45
CA ASN A 363 10.49 -7.59 6.77
C ASN A 363 9.58 -7.39 7.99
N ASN A 364 9.49 -6.17 8.54
CA ASN A 364 8.81 -5.85 9.79
C ASN A 364 9.37 -6.59 11.01
N THR A 365 10.67 -6.88 10.98
CA THR A 365 11.42 -7.26 12.18
C THR A 365 11.70 -6.00 12.97
N ILE A 366 11.31 -6.00 14.25
CA ILE A 366 11.40 -4.84 15.14
C ILE A 366 12.57 -5.04 16.09
N TYR A 367 13.48 -4.08 16.12
CA TYR A 367 14.67 -4.07 16.96
C TYR A 367 14.54 -2.93 17.94
N VAL A 368 14.68 -3.22 19.24
CA VAL A 368 14.59 -2.19 20.29
C VAL A 368 15.81 -2.28 21.19
N SER A 369 16.49 -1.15 21.40
CA SER A 369 17.50 -1.04 22.44
C SER A 369 16.83 -0.70 23.76
N GLU A 370 17.17 -1.47 24.78
CA GLU A 370 16.71 -1.23 26.14
C GLU A 370 17.92 -0.90 27.01
N PHE A 371 17.93 0.34 27.49
CA PHE A 371 19.10 0.88 28.18
C PHE A 371 19.13 0.38 29.64
N GLY A 372 17.97 0.14 30.26
CA GLY A 372 17.87 -0.24 31.67
C GLY A 372 18.47 -1.61 32.01
N ALA A 373 18.40 -2.58 31.10
CA ALA A 373 18.96 -3.93 31.25
C ALA A 373 20.08 -4.24 30.25
N ASN A 374 20.66 -3.21 29.60
CA ASN A 374 21.83 -3.32 28.72
C ASN A 374 21.67 -4.38 27.61
N ARG A 375 20.58 -4.31 26.85
CA ARG A 375 20.28 -5.31 25.82
C ARG A 375 19.63 -4.72 24.58
N VAL A 376 19.69 -5.47 23.49
CA VAL A 376 18.84 -5.27 22.31
C VAL A 376 17.91 -6.46 22.17
N GLN A 377 16.64 -6.19 21.96
CA GLN A 377 15.62 -7.22 21.81
C GLN A 377 15.06 -7.13 20.38
N VAL A 378 14.75 -8.30 19.81
CA VAL A 378 14.27 -8.42 18.44
C VAL A 378 12.93 -9.14 18.44
N TRP A 379 11.95 -8.61 17.72
CA TRP A 379 10.63 -9.18 17.52
C TRP A 379 10.36 -9.37 16.03
N HIS A 380 9.49 -10.32 15.73
CA HIS A 380 8.70 -10.27 14.50
C HIS A 380 7.39 -9.52 14.80
N ASP A 381 6.84 -8.72 13.89
CA ASP A 381 5.60 -7.93 14.17
C ASP A 381 4.41 -8.79 14.63
N SER A 382 4.36 -10.05 14.22
CA SER A 382 3.33 -11.01 14.65
C SER A 382 3.58 -11.64 16.03
N SER A 383 4.70 -11.35 16.69
CA SER A 383 5.11 -11.97 17.95
C SER A 383 4.80 -11.10 19.16
N SER A 384 4.21 -11.71 20.20
CA SER A 384 3.96 -11.04 21.49
C SER A 384 5.18 -11.02 22.43
N VAL A 385 6.25 -11.74 22.07
CA VAL A 385 7.51 -11.83 22.85
C VAL A 385 8.74 -11.69 21.94
N PRO A 386 9.88 -11.23 22.47
CA PRO A 386 11.09 -11.12 21.68
C PRO A 386 11.59 -12.51 21.24
N ILE A 387 11.96 -12.63 19.97
CA ILE A 387 12.53 -13.85 19.36
C ILE A 387 14.04 -13.96 19.58
N ARG A 388 14.71 -12.84 19.91
CA ARG A 388 16.16 -12.80 20.19
C ARG A 388 16.48 -11.69 21.18
N ASN A 389 17.42 -11.96 22.08
CA ASN A 389 18.00 -10.97 22.99
C ASN A 389 19.52 -10.93 22.78
N LEU A 390 20.07 -9.75 22.52
CA LEU A 390 21.51 -9.49 22.45
C LEU A 390 21.95 -8.84 23.76
N THR A 391 22.79 -9.53 24.52
CA THR A 391 23.18 -9.11 25.89
C THR A 391 24.69 -9.05 26.10
N SER A 392 25.49 -9.58 25.17
CA SER A 392 26.94 -9.74 25.39
C SER A 392 27.67 -8.41 25.30
N GLY A 393 28.15 -7.91 26.45
CA GLY A 393 29.10 -6.80 26.51
C GLY A 393 28.54 -5.41 26.22
N LEU A 394 27.22 -5.23 26.18
CA LEU A 394 26.56 -3.92 26.01
C LEU A 394 26.59 -3.10 27.30
N SER A 395 26.72 -1.78 27.15
CA SER A 395 26.63 -0.79 28.22
C SER A 395 25.86 0.43 27.73
N ASN A 396 24.66 0.64 28.30
CA ASN A 396 23.73 1.71 28.01
C ASN A 396 23.46 1.91 26.51
N PRO A 397 22.91 0.91 25.79
CA PRO A 397 22.67 1.02 24.35
C PRO A 397 21.58 2.07 24.05
N TYR A 398 21.97 3.28 23.65
CA TYR A 398 21.01 4.34 23.32
C TYR A 398 20.39 4.13 21.94
N SER A 399 21.17 3.76 20.94
CA SER A 399 20.70 3.65 19.56
C SER A 399 21.18 2.38 18.87
N LEU A 400 20.49 2.01 17.80
CA LEU A 400 20.82 0.87 16.95
C LEU A 400 20.44 1.16 15.50
N PHE A 401 21.03 0.42 14.58
CA PHE A 401 20.68 0.39 13.16
C PHE A 401 20.95 -1.00 12.59
N VAL A 402 20.14 -1.48 11.66
CA VAL A 402 20.35 -2.78 11.00
C VAL A 402 20.69 -2.56 9.54
N ALA A 403 21.81 -3.11 9.09
CA ALA A 403 22.29 -3.00 7.72
C ALA A 403 21.62 -4.02 6.78
N ILE A 404 21.79 -3.84 5.47
CA ILE A 404 21.20 -4.70 4.42
C ILE A 404 21.56 -6.19 4.55
N ASP A 405 22.75 -6.48 5.05
CA ASP A 405 23.24 -7.85 5.28
C ASP A 405 22.62 -8.50 6.53
N GLY A 406 21.74 -7.77 7.24
CA GLY A 406 21.12 -8.17 8.49
C GLY A 406 22.01 -7.95 9.71
N ASP A 407 23.16 -7.29 9.55
CA ASP A 407 24.06 -7.02 10.65
C ASP A 407 23.54 -5.85 11.51
N ILE A 408 23.58 -6.06 12.82
CA ILE A 408 22.98 -5.16 13.81
C ILE A 408 24.10 -4.34 14.45
N TYR A 409 24.04 -3.03 14.27
CA TYR A 409 24.97 -2.06 14.85
C TYR A 409 24.31 -1.41 16.05
N VAL A 410 24.99 -1.40 17.19
CA VAL A 410 24.43 -0.94 18.46
C VAL A 410 25.43 -0.05 19.17
N ASP A 411 24.94 1.05 19.73
CA ASP A 411 25.72 1.87 20.63
C ASP A 411 26.22 1.04 21.82
N ASN A 412 27.53 1.13 22.05
CA ASN A 412 28.19 0.62 23.24
C ASN A 412 29.20 1.67 23.74
N GLY A 413 28.90 2.95 23.51
CA GLY A 413 29.81 4.06 23.77
C GLY A 413 29.87 4.50 25.23
N GLY A 414 29.06 3.87 26.12
CA GLY A 414 29.04 4.10 27.56
C GLY A 414 30.40 3.81 28.23
N SER A 415 30.52 2.70 28.97
CA SER A 415 31.83 2.33 29.54
C SER A 415 32.81 1.76 28.51
N ASN A 416 32.31 1.37 27.32
CA ASN A 416 33.06 0.56 26.36
C ASN A 416 33.60 1.35 25.16
N THR A 417 33.21 2.62 24.99
CA THR A 417 33.78 3.57 24.00
C THR A 417 33.80 3.06 22.55
N ARG A 418 32.75 2.35 22.13
CA ARG A 418 32.66 1.80 20.77
C ARG A 418 31.22 1.59 20.29
N VAL A 419 31.05 1.37 19.00
CA VAL A 419 29.84 0.79 18.39
C VAL A 419 30.13 -0.68 18.11
N ASP A 420 29.26 -1.56 18.56
CA ASP A 420 29.40 -3.00 18.35
C ASP A 420 28.51 -3.46 17.18
N LYS A 421 28.98 -4.47 16.46
CA LYS A 421 28.31 -5.13 15.33
C LYS A 421 28.05 -6.59 15.66
N TRP A 422 26.80 -7.01 15.56
CA TRP A 422 26.39 -8.42 15.62
C TRP A 422 26.03 -8.91 14.23
N THR A 423 26.60 -10.04 13.84
CA THR A 423 26.15 -10.72 12.63
C THR A 423 24.89 -11.54 12.91
N LEU A 424 24.06 -11.72 11.88
CA LEU A 424 22.72 -12.33 12.00
C LEU A 424 22.73 -13.67 12.76
N ASN A 425 23.80 -14.46 12.63
CA ASN A 425 23.94 -15.80 13.22
C ASN A 425 24.94 -15.89 14.40
N SER A 426 25.49 -14.77 14.88
CA SER A 426 26.46 -14.74 15.97
C SER A 426 25.85 -14.21 17.27
N ASN A 427 26.17 -14.85 18.39
CA ASN A 427 25.85 -14.32 19.73
C ASN A 427 26.97 -13.43 20.30
N ALA A 428 28.11 -13.32 19.60
CA ALA A 428 29.21 -12.43 19.93
C ALA A 428 29.23 -11.21 18.99
N SER A 429 29.51 -10.03 19.55
CA SER A 429 29.79 -8.82 18.79
C SER A 429 31.26 -8.67 18.45
N ILE A 430 31.52 -7.88 17.41
CA ILE A 430 32.83 -7.27 17.14
C ILE A 430 32.70 -5.75 17.14
N SER A 431 33.80 -5.04 17.40
CA SER A 431 33.81 -3.58 17.35
C SER A 431 33.77 -3.07 15.91
N ALA A 432 32.77 -2.26 15.57
CA ALA A 432 32.62 -1.65 14.24
C ALA A 432 33.31 -0.28 14.15
N MET A 433 33.30 0.48 15.24
CA MET A 433 33.85 1.85 15.32
C MET A 433 34.22 2.19 16.76
N TYR A 434 35.37 2.80 16.99
CA TYR A 434 35.71 3.36 18.31
C TYR A 434 35.19 4.80 18.41
N VAL A 435 34.58 5.13 19.54
CA VAL A 435 33.95 6.45 19.79
C VAL A 435 34.42 7.01 21.12
N LYS A 436 34.40 8.34 21.26
CA LYS A 436 34.83 9.02 22.49
C LYS A 436 33.70 9.16 23.52
N ASN A 437 32.46 8.86 23.14
CA ASN A 437 31.26 8.92 23.98
C ASN A 437 30.13 8.07 23.37
N SER A 438 28.99 7.92 24.06
CA SER A 438 27.79 7.24 23.57
C SER A 438 27.25 7.85 22.28
N CYS A 439 26.78 6.98 21.39
CA CYS A 439 26.05 7.34 20.18
C CYS A 439 24.55 7.43 20.48
N TRP A 440 24.02 8.65 20.58
CA TRP A 440 22.60 8.87 20.87
C TRP A 440 21.70 8.63 19.65
N GLY A 441 22.28 8.66 18.46
CA GLY A 441 21.70 8.24 17.20
C GLY A 441 22.77 7.53 16.36
N LEU A 442 22.38 6.42 15.74
CA LEU A 442 23.17 5.67 14.78
C LEU A 442 22.39 5.60 13.47
N PHE A 443 23.11 5.69 12.36
CA PHE A 443 22.54 5.55 11.03
C PHE A 443 23.59 5.00 10.08
N ILE A 444 23.22 4.15 9.13
CA ILE A 444 24.11 3.73 8.04
C ILE A 444 23.53 4.24 6.73
N ASP A 445 24.30 5.08 6.03
CA ASP A 445 23.88 5.58 4.73
C ASP A 445 24.04 4.55 3.62
N ILE A 446 23.51 4.92 2.48
CA ILE A 446 23.53 4.20 1.22
C ILE A 446 24.94 3.83 0.71
N ASN A 447 25.97 4.54 1.16
CA ASN A 447 27.37 4.35 0.81
C ASN A 447 28.10 3.49 1.85
N ASN A 448 27.36 2.88 2.77
CA ASN A 448 27.87 2.07 3.87
C ASN A 448 28.75 2.89 4.83
N ASN A 449 28.38 4.16 5.07
CA ASN A 449 28.99 4.97 6.12
C ASN A 449 28.15 4.94 7.39
N LEU A 450 28.78 4.58 8.50
CA LEU A 450 28.19 4.57 9.83
C LEU A 450 28.33 5.94 10.49
N TYR A 451 27.21 6.57 10.81
CA TYR A 451 27.13 7.84 11.52
C TYR A 451 26.82 7.61 12.99
N CYS A 452 27.35 8.48 13.84
CA CYS A 452 27.09 8.50 15.28
C CYS A 452 26.99 9.94 15.78
N SER A 453 25.89 10.29 16.45
CA SER A 453 25.77 11.57 17.16
C SER A 453 26.31 11.45 18.59
N MET A 454 27.39 12.18 18.85
CA MET A 454 28.04 12.23 20.17
C MET A 454 27.50 13.44 20.94
N ASN A 455 26.44 13.20 21.71
CA ASN A 455 25.73 14.22 22.47
C ASN A 455 26.66 15.10 23.33
N ALA A 456 27.52 14.50 24.15
CA ALA A 456 28.41 15.22 25.06
C ALA A 456 29.51 16.04 24.37
N LEU A 457 29.80 15.74 23.09
CA LEU A 457 30.82 16.41 22.31
C LEU A 457 30.23 17.36 21.25
N ASN A 458 28.91 17.55 21.24
CA ASN A 458 28.22 18.47 20.34
C ASN A 458 28.53 18.26 18.84
N GLN A 459 28.71 17.00 18.42
CA GLN A 459 29.08 16.67 17.04
C GLN A 459 28.47 15.35 16.56
N VAL A 460 28.36 15.20 15.24
CA VAL A 460 28.07 13.95 14.55
C VAL A 460 29.33 13.51 13.81
N ILE A 461 29.72 12.26 13.99
CA ILE A 461 30.88 11.66 13.32
C ILE A 461 30.43 10.59 12.34
N MET A 462 31.28 10.29 11.36
CA MET A 462 31.04 9.31 10.31
C MET A 462 32.28 8.46 10.06
N LYS A 463 32.08 7.15 9.87
CA LYS A 463 33.10 6.20 9.44
C LYS A 463 32.59 5.35 8.28
N SER A 464 33.37 5.26 7.20
CA SER A 464 33.09 4.30 6.14
C SER A 464 33.32 2.87 6.64
N LEU A 465 32.34 1.98 6.45
CA LEU A 465 32.46 0.56 6.79
C LEU A 465 33.16 -0.25 5.68
N ASN A 466 33.37 0.35 4.50
CA ASN A 466 34.12 -0.25 3.40
C ASN A 466 35.64 -0.17 3.60
N ASN A 467 36.11 0.59 4.61
CA ASN A 467 37.52 0.67 4.96
C ASN A 467 37.79 -0.01 6.31
N ASN A 468 39.00 -0.55 6.45
CA ASN A 468 39.46 -1.14 7.71
C ASN A 468 40.09 -0.11 8.66
N SER A 469 39.99 1.19 8.36
CA SER A 469 40.53 2.24 9.21
C SER A 469 39.67 2.38 10.47
N ALA A 470 40.30 2.51 11.63
CA ALA A 470 39.57 2.80 12.87
C ALA A 470 39.12 4.28 12.98
N MET A 471 39.61 5.14 12.08
CA MET A 471 39.42 6.59 12.15
C MET A 471 38.10 7.02 11.50
N TRP A 472 37.30 7.78 12.25
CA TRP A 472 36.13 8.51 11.78
C TRP A 472 36.50 9.96 11.44
N ILE A 473 35.63 10.65 10.69
CA ILE A 473 35.68 12.10 10.46
C ILE A 473 34.47 12.77 11.11
N VAL A 474 34.54 14.09 11.29
CA VAL A 474 33.41 14.89 11.76
C VAL A 474 32.48 15.19 10.58
N ALA A 475 31.23 14.77 10.69
CA ALA A 475 30.18 14.98 9.69
C ALA A 475 29.38 16.27 9.94
N ALA A 476 29.15 16.62 11.22
CA ALA A 476 28.48 17.86 11.60
C ALA A 476 28.87 18.31 13.02
N GLY A 477 28.80 19.63 13.29
CA GLY A 477 29.29 20.25 14.53
C GLY A 477 30.80 20.46 14.50
N ALA A 478 31.30 21.65 14.82
CA ALA A 478 32.72 22.01 14.68
C ALA A 478 33.44 22.13 16.04
N ASP A 479 34.74 21.85 16.03
CA ASP A 479 35.70 22.08 17.11
C ASP A 479 35.77 23.57 17.47
N CYS A 480 35.95 23.89 18.75
CA CYS A 480 35.67 25.14 19.49
C CYS A 480 36.29 26.48 19.00
N SER A 481 36.52 26.69 17.70
CA SER A 481 37.30 27.82 17.16
C SER A 481 36.55 28.75 16.19
N ILE A 482 35.28 28.49 15.85
CA ILE A 482 34.49 29.39 15.00
C ILE A 482 33.07 29.54 15.57
N PRO A 483 32.72 30.67 16.20
CA PRO A 483 31.37 30.92 16.68
C PRO A 483 30.51 31.39 15.50
N ASN A 484 29.62 30.52 15.02
CA ASN A 484 28.49 30.94 14.19
C ASN A 484 27.21 30.25 14.69
N THR A 485 26.07 30.71 14.20
CA THR A 485 24.71 30.28 14.56
C THR A 485 24.39 28.81 14.26
N ASN A 486 25.36 28.03 13.77
CA ASN A 486 25.19 26.67 13.26
C ASN A 486 26.00 25.61 14.04
N THR A 487 26.37 25.91 15.30
CA THR A 487 26.89 24.91 16.26
C THR A 487 25.76 24.02 16.81
N LEU A 488 26.02 22.72 16.92
CA LEU A 488 25.12 21.78 17.61
C LEU A 488 25.28 21.91 19.13
N ASN A 489 24.24 21.54 19.88
CA ASN A 489 24.21 21.46 21.33
C ASN A 489 23.43 20.21 21.74
N GLY A 490 24.14 19.17 22.19
CA GLY A 490 23.53 17.90 22.58
C GLY A 490 22.75 17.21 21.45
N PRO A 491 23.34 16.97 20.25
CA PRO A 491 22.65 16.27 19.18
C PRO A 491 22.21 14.86 19.62
N ARG A 492 21.03 14.43 19.19
CA ARG A 492 20.46 13.10 19.50
C ARG A 492 20.16 12.34 18.20
N GLY A 493 18.89 12.08 17.86
CA GLY A 493 18.52 11.36 16.64
C GLY A 493 19.09 12.01 15.38
N ILE A 494 19.47 11.15 14.44
CA ILE A 494 19.99 11.53 13.13
C ILE A 494 19.29 10.70 12.05
N TYR A 495 19.18 11.26 10.86
CA TYR A 495 18.71 10.57 9.66
C TYR A 495 19.53 11.07 8.47
N VAL A 496 19.90 10.17 7.56
CA VAL A 496 20.58 10.53 6.31
C VAL A 496 19.68 10.13 5.15
N ASP A 497 19.29 11.09 4.31
CA ASP A 497 18.45 10.82 3.13
C ASP A 497 19.25 10.20 1.98
N THR A 498 18.55 9.88 0.89
CA THR A 498 19.15 9.30 -0.33
C THR A 498 20.10 10.24 -1.06
N ASP A 499 19.98 11.55 -0.84
CA ASP A 499 20.87 12.58 -1.38
C ASP A 499 22.09 12.83 -0.46
N LEU A 500 22.25 12.01 0.59
CA LEU A 500 23.28 12.07 1.62
C LEU A 500 23.21 13.34 2.48
N ASN A 501 22.04 13.97 2.57
CA ASN A 501 21.83 15.09 3.49
C ASN A 501 21.58 14.54 4.90
N LEU A 502 22.23 15.15 5.88
CA LEU A 502 22.17 14.75 7.28
C LEU A 502 21.20 15.66 8.04
N TYR A 503 20.15 15.05 8.60
CA TYR A 503 19.22 15.68 9.53
C TYR A 503 19.65 15.36 10.95
N VAL A 504 19.75 16.38 11.80
CA VAL A 504 20.21 16.25 13.20
C VAL A 504 19.18 16.86 14.14
N ALA A 505 18.74 16.07 15.11
CA ALA A 505 17.91 16.55 16.20
C ALA A 505 18.80 17.27 17.23
N ASP A 506 18.87 18.59 17.12
CA ASP A 506 19.73 19.45 17.92
C ASP A 506 19.00 19.81 19.24
N CYS A 507 18.89 18.81 20.12
CA CYS A 507 18.02 18.87 21.30
C CYS A 507 18.27 20.11 22.17
N GLY A 508 19.53 20.44 22.48
CA GLY A 508 19.87 21.57 23.34
C GLY A 508 19.53 22.93 22.74
N ASN A 509 19.33 23.01 21.42
CA ASN A 509 18.90 24.22 20.72
C ASN A 509 17.44 24.16 20.24
N ASN A 510 16.67 23.13 20.62
CA ASN A 510 15.24 22.98 20.29
C ASN A 510 14.93 23.05 18.78
N ARG A 511 15.78 22.49 17.93
CA ARG A 511 15.63 22.59 16.46
C ARG A 511 16.03 21.31 15.74
N ILE A 512 15.60 21.20 14.48
CA ILE A 512 16.16 20.21 13.54
C ILE A 512 17.12 20.95 12.60
N GLN A 513 18.31 20.39 12.46
CA GLN A 513 19.35 20.93 11.60
C GLN A 513 19.54 20.04 10.37
N LEU A 514 19.43 20.62 9.17
CA LEU A 514 19.74 19.96 7.90
C LEU A 514 21.12 20.39 7.41
N PHE A 515 22.01 19.43 7.17
CA PHE A 515 23.31 19.61 6.53
C PHE A 515 23.27 18.94 5.16
N LEU A 516 23.38 19.73 4.08
CA LEU A 516 23.45 19.16 2.74
C LEU A 516 24.78 18.42 2.56
N SER A 517 24.82 17.37 1.74
CA SER A 517 26.00 16.51 1.55
C SER A 517 27.28 17.26 1.12
N THR A 518 27.14 18.46 0.55
CA THR A 518 28.25 19.32 0.10
C THR A 518 28.61 20.44 1.10
N GLN A 519 27.93 20.54 2.23
CA GLN A 519 27.99 21.70 3.14
C GLN A 519 28.28 21.28 4.58
N LEU A 520 29.22 21.98 5.24
CA LEU A 520 29.49 21.83 6.67
C LEU A 520 28.64 22.78 7.54
N ILE A 521 27.91 23.69 6.89
CA ILE A 521 27.05 24.67 7.55
C ILE A 521 25.62 24.21 7.35
N GLY A 522 24.92 23.98 8.45
CA GLY A 522 23.55 23.51 8.38
C GLY A 522 22.52 24.65 8.32
N THR A 523 21.34 24.34 7.79
CA THR A 523 20.13 25.18 7.79
C THR A 523 19.06 24.64 8.75
N THR A 524 18.41 25.52 9.51
CA THR A 524 17.37 25.11 10.47
C THR A 524 16.05 24.86 9.74
N VAL A 525 15.48 23.66 9.93
CA VAL A 525 14.20 23.24 9.36
C VAL A 525 13.14 23.08 10.46
N ALA A 526 11.89 22.82 10.07
CA ALA A 526 10.75 22.72 10.99
C ALA A 526 10.46 24.00 11.79
N THR A 527 10.45 25.15 11.11
CA THR A 527 10.22 26.48 11.71
C THR A 527 8.81 27.02 11.42
N GLY A 528 8.38 28.04 12.16
CA GLY A 528 7.24 28.91 11.80
C GLY A 528 5.84 28.40 12.17
N THR A 529 5.56 27.10 12.07
CA THR A 529 4.21 26.54 12.38
C THR A 529 4.17 25.68 13.62
N ILE A 530 5.34 25.34 14.19
CA ILE A 530 5.45 24.54 15.41
C ILE A 530 6.69 24.95 16.21
N THR A 531 6.59 24.89 17.53
CA THR A 531 7.71 25.08 18.46
C THR A 531 8.13 23.74 19.02
N LEU A 532 9.35 23.30 18.72
CA LEU A 532 9.94 22.07 19.26
C LEU A 532 10.57 22.32 20.63
N SER A 533 10.74 21.26 21.42
CA SER A 533 11.46 21.28 22.69
C SER A 533 12.24 19.97 22.87
N CYS A 534 13.58 20.07 22.81
CA CYS A 534 14.52 18.94 22.78
C CYS A 534 14.09 17.81 21.83
N PRO A 535 14.02 18.01 20.51
CA PRO A 535 13.71 16.92 19.60
C PRO A 535 14.73 15.77 19.73
N THR A 536 14.28 14.52 19.63
CA THR A 536 15.10 13.33 19.91
C THR A 536 15.19 12.33 18.76
N GLY A 537 14.17 12.23 17.92
CA GLY A 537 14.08 11.27 16.82
C GLY A 537 13.60 11.94 15.55
N ILE A 538 14.13 11.48 14.41
CA ILE A 538 13.83 12.00 13.08
C ILE A 538 13.69 10.81 12.13
N VAL A 539 12.62 10.79 11.33
CA VAL A 539 12.52 9.95 10.14
C VAL A 539 11.87 10.73 9.00
N LEU A 540 12.14 10.32 7.76
CA LEU A 540 11.44 10.80 6.58
C LEU A 540 10.63 9.68 5.94
N ASP A 541 9.63 10.05 5.15
CA ASP A 541 8.94 9.19 4.18
C ASP A 541 9.58 9.36 2.78
N THR A 542 9.09 8.66 1.74
CA THR A 542 9.68 8.78 0.39
C THR A 542 9.33 10.07 -0.34
N ASN A 543 8.42 10.89 0.22
CA ASN A 543 8.06 12.21 -0.28
C ASN A 543 8.76 13.34 0.50
N ASP A 544 9.81 13.00 1.25
CA ASP A 544 10.59 13.88 2.12
C ASP A 544 9.78 14.60 3.21
N TYR A 545 8.61 14.06 3.58
CA TYR A 545 7.90 14.53 4.77
C TYR A 545 8.65 14.10 6.03
N LEU A 546 8.95 15.08 6.87
CA LEU A 546 9.71 14.95 8.10
C LEU A 546 8.80 14.63 9.29
N TYR A 547 9.14 13.58 10.04
CA TYR A 547 8.47 13.17 11.28
C TYR A 547 9.45 13.26 12.44
N ILE A 548 9.03 13.97 13.49
CA ILE A 548 9.90 14.37 14.60
C ILE A 548 9.29 13.91 15.92
N VAL A 549 10.14 13.33 16.76
CA VAL A 549 9.85 13.08 18.17
C VAL A 549 10.16 14.34 18.97
N ASP A 550 9.14 14.98 19.52
CA ASP A 550 9.24 16.22 20.29
C ASP A 550 9.19 15.89 21.80
N TYR A 551 10.35 15.49 22.33
CA TYR A 551 10.51 14.78 23.61
C TYR A 551 9.92 15.52 24.82
N ASN A 552 10.28 16.80 25.03
CA ASN A 552 9.80 17.56 26.18
C ASN A 552 8.34 18.01 26.03
N ASN A 553 7.79 17.98 24.80
CA ASN A 553 6.39 18.26 24.54
C ASN A 553 5.54 16.98 24.46
N HIS A 554 6.10 15.81 24.77
CA HIS A 554 5.37 14.54 24.86
C HIS A 554 4.56 14.16 23.61
N ARG A 555 5.08 14.48 22.42
CA ARG A 555 4.31 14.34 21.17
C ARG A 555 5.16 13.94 19.97
N ILE A 556 4.48 13.49 18.92
CA ILE A 556 5.04 13.29 17.57
C ILE A 556 4.46 14.34 16.64
N VAL A 557 5.31 14.95 15.82
CA VAL A 557 4.90 15.99 14.85
C VAL A 557 5.38 15.60 13.46
N GLY A 558 4.63 15.99 12.44
CA GLY A 558 4.97 15.68 11.04
C GLY A 558 4.71 16.87 10.13
N SER A 559 5.52 17.00 9.08
CA SER A 559 5.31 18.02 8.04
C SER A 559 4.13 17.67 7.11
N GLY A 560 3.58 18.70 6.46
CA GLY A 560 2.59 18.58 5.39
C GLY A 560 2.54 19.87 4.56
N PRO A 561 1.65 19.96 3.54
CA PRO A 561 1.58 21.13 2.64
C PRO A 561 1.29 22.46 3.34
N ASN A 562 0.68 22.40 4.52
CA ASN A 562 0.33 23.57 5.33
C ASN A 562 1.31 23.80 6.51
N GLY A 563 2.49 23.18 6.45
CA GLY A 563 3.48 23.19 7.53
C GLY A 563 3.37 21.99 8.48
N PHE A 564 4.03 22.07 9.62
CA PHE A 564 4.06 21.02 10.63
C PHE A 564 2.76 20.94 11.43
N ARG A 565 2.31 19.72 11.69
CA ARG A 565 1.16 19.39 12.54
C ARG A 565 1.54 18.38 13.62
N CYS A 566 0.78 18.38 14.71
CA CYS A 566 0.87 17.30 15.68
C CYS A 566 0.11 16.05 15.18
N LEU A 567 0.71 14.87 15.38
CA LEU A 567 0.17 13.58 14.97
C LEU A 567 -0.30 12.74 16.16
N VAL A 568 0.49 12.71 17.24
CA VAL A 568 0.25 11.89 18.44
C VAL A 568 0.64 12.72 19.68
N GLY A 569 -0.12 12.60 20.78
CA GLY A 569 0.21 13.28 22.04
C GLY A 569 -0.10 14.78 22.05
N CYS A 570 -1.07 15.22 21.24
CA CYS A 570 -1.27 16.64 20.93
C CYS A 570 -1.78 17.51 22.08
N SER A 571 -2.19 16.93 23.21
CA SER A 571 -2.42 17.69 24.44
C SER A 571 -1.13 18.29 25.02
N GLY A 572 0.03 17.77 24.64
CA GLY A 572 1.34 18.14 25.21
C GLY A 572 1.53 17.70 26.67
N VAL A 573 0.56 16.98 27.23
CA VAL A 573 0.58 16.52 28.63
C VAL A 573 1.11 15.09 28.69
N SER A 574 2.14 14.88 29.51
CA SER A 574 2.67 13.55 29.81
C SER A 574 1.61 12.64 30.45
N GLY A 575 1.49 11.40 29.98
CA GLY A 575 0.60 10.44 30.63
C GLY A 575 0.64 9.05 30.01
N ALA A 576 -0.08 8.11 30.63
CA ALA A 576 -0.07 6.68 30.27
C ALA A 576 -1.29 6.25 29.43
N SER A 577 -2.25 7.14 29.19
CA SER A 577 -3.39 6.86 28.31
C SER A 577 -2.91 6.49 26.89
N SER A 578 -3.74 5.77 26.14
CA SER A 578 -3.38 5.26 24.81
C SER A 578 -3.11 6.35 23.77
N ASN A 579 -3.60 7.58 24.00
CA ASN A 579 -3.37 8.76 23.17
C ASN A 579 -2.31 9.73 23.75
N GLN A 580 -1.68 9.37 24.88
CA GLN A 580 -0.65 10.16 25.53
C GLN A 580 0.71 9.46 25.45
N LEU A 581 1.78 10.25 25.46
CA LEU A 581 3.15 9.77 25.54
C LEU A 581 3.83 10.40 26.76
N ASN A 582 4.94 9.82 27.20
CA ASN A 582 5.75 10.32 28.29
C ASN A 582 7.24 10.25 27.92
N TYR A 583 7.75 11.39 27.44
CA TYR A 583 9.14 11.59 27.01
C TYR A 583 9.54 10.58 25.92
N PRO A 584 8.85 10.59 24.76
CA PRO A 584 9.14 9.66 23.69
C PRO A 584 10.54 9.90 23.10
N THR A 585 11.28 8.85 22.76
CA THR A 585 12.70 8.95 22.37
C THR A 585 12.96 8.66 20.89
N ALA A 586 12.21 7.73 20.29
CA ALA A 586 12.40 7.31 18.92
C ALA A 586 11.08 6.88 18.27
N LEU A 587 11.05 6.92 16.94
CA LEU A 587 9.93 6.43 16.15
C LEU A 587 10.44 5.69 14.90
N SER A 588 9.68 4.71 14.41
CA SER A 588 9.94 4.02 13.14
C SER A 588 8.61 3.57 12.53
N PHE A 589 8.57 3.40 11.20
CA PHE A 589 7.41 2.86 10.50
C PHE A 589 7.57 1.37 10.20
N ASP A 590 6.47 0.64 10.13
CA ASP A 590 6.44 -0.67 9.48
C ASP A 590 6.15 -0.52 7.97
N SER A 591 6.25 -1.60 7.20
CA SER A 591 6.02 -1.60 5.75
C SER A 591 4.56 -1.29 5.36
N TYR A 592 3.64 -1.35 6.32
CA TYR A 592 2.24 -0.94 6.13
C TYR A 592 2.01 0.54 6.44
N GLY A 593 3.03 1.26 6.92
CA GLY A 593 2.93 2.67 7.31
C GLY A 593 2.44 2.92 8.73
N ASN A 594 2.31 1.89 9.58
CA ASN A 594 1.98 2.07 10.99
C ASN A 594 3.18 2.66 11.74
N MET A 595 2.91 3.54 12.70
CA MET A 595 3.93 4.24 13.47
C MET A 595 4.19 3.52 14.79
N TYR A 596 5.45 3.19 15.07
CA TYR A 596 5.89 2.68 16.36
C TYR A 596 6.67 3.76 17.09
N VAL A 597 6.27 4.03 18.33
CA VAL A 597 6.88 5.07 19.16
C VAL A 597 7.41 4.44 20.44
N VAL A 598 8.68 4.74 20.76
CA VAL A 598 9.28 4.40 22.04
C VAL A 598 8.78 5.40 23.08
N ASP A 599 7.91 4.94 23.97
CA ASP A 599 7.31 5.73 25.04
C ASP A 599 8.07 5.45 26.36
N GLN A 600 9.26 6.05 26.45
CA GLN A 600 10.34 5.63 27.36
C GLN A 600 9.90 5.55 28.82
N TYR A 601 9.28 6.61 29.36
CA TYR A 601 8.94 6.67 30.79
C TYR A 601 7.60 6.04 31.14
N ASN A 602 6.86 5.57 30.12
CA ASN A 602 5.79 4.60 30.29
C ASN A 602 6.26 3.16 30.08
N TYR A 603 7.55 2.96 29.79
CA TYR A 603 8.21 1.66 29.62
C TYR A 603 7.50 0.77 28.58
N ARG A 604 7.09 1.37 27.46
CA ARG A 604 6.32 0.68 26.42
C ARG A 604 6.71 1.13 25.02
N ILE A 605 6.33 0.31 24.04
CA ILE A 605 6.30 0.66 22.62
C ILE A 605 4.83 0.79 22.21
N GLN A 606 4.43 1.93 21.67
CA GLN A 606 3.09 2.19 21.17
C GLN A 606 3.05 2.05 19.66
N LYS A 607 2.13 1.24 19.12
CA LYS A 607 1.81 1.12 17.68
C LYS A 607 0.56 1.95 17.37
N PHE A 608 0.68 2.93 16.49
CA PHE A 608 -0.45 3.71 15.97
C PHE A 608 -0.72 3.24 14.54
N LEU A 609 -1.96 2.84 14.27
CA LEU A 609 -2.33 2.31 12.97
C LEU A 609 -2.50 3.45 11.97
N ILE A 610 -2.00 3.29 10.75
CA ILE A 610 -2.30 4.24 9.70
C ILE A 610 -3.80 4.23 9.41
N THR A 611 -4.41 5.41 9.31
CA THR A 611 -5.86 5.56 9.10
C THR A 611 -6.22 6.08 7.71
N SER A 612 -5.22 6.27 6.84
CA SER A 612 -5.44 6.67 5.45
C SER A 612 -4.63 5.83 4.46
N THR A 613 -5.34 5.01 3.72
CA THR A 613 -5.14 4.87 2.27
C THR A 613 -6.48 5.26 1.65
N TYR A 614 -6.51 6.38 0.92
CA TYR A 614 -7.68 6.89 0.20
C TYR A 614 -8.93 7.20 1.06
N TYR A 615 -9.12 8.49 1.40
CA TYR A 615 -10.48 8.97 1.65
C TYR A 615 -11.17 9.07 0.28
N ASN A 616 -11.97 8.06 -0.08
CA ASN A 616 -12.94 8.25 -1.16
C ASN A 616 -13.83 9.43 -0.79
N ALA A 617 -14.10 10.32 -1.76
CA ALA A 617 -15.10 11.35 -1.59
C ALA A 617 -16.43 10.69 -1.17
N THR A 618 -17.13 11.26 -0.21
CA THR A 618 -18.45 10.75 0.20
C THR A 618 -19.58 11.16 -0.71
N THR A 619 -19.31 12.14 -1.55
CA THR A 619 -20.28 12.61 -2.52
C THR A 619 -20.25 11.66 -3.70
N ASN A 620 -21.43 11.21 -4.10
CA ASN A 620 -21.61 10.57 -5.38
C ASN A 620 -21.23 11.60 -6.46
N GLN A 621 -20.00 11.52 -6.96
CA GLN A 621 -19.46 12.36 -8.03
C GLN A 621 -19.41 11.54 -9.32
N PRO A 622 -20.55 11.33 -10.00
CA PRO A 622 -20.56 10.59 -11.24
C PRO A 622 -19.72 11.34 -12.28
N ASN A 623 -18.80 10.62 -12.93
CA ASN A 623 -18.05 11.18 -14.05
C ASN A 623 -18.97 11.26 -15.27
N LEU A 624 -19.54 12.44 -15.52
CA LEU A 624 -20.48 12.65 -16.61
C LEU A 624 -19.73 12.97 -17.90
N CYS A 625 -20.03 12.25 -18.98
CA CYS A 625 -19.52 12.59 -20.31
C CYS A 625 -19.99 14.00 -20.72
N PRO A 626 -19.21 14.75 -21.53
CA PRO A 626 -19.60 16.09 -21.99
C PRO A 626 -20.96 16.16 -22.71
N SER A 627 -21.45 15.04 -23.24
CA SER A 627 -22.74 14.93 -23.95
C SER A 627 -23.88 14.38 -23.09
N THR A 628 -23.74 14.35 -21.76
CA THR A 628 -24.77 13.81 -20.86
C THR A 628 -26.02 14.69 -20.91
N THR A 629 -27.17 14.07 -21.20
CA THR A 629 -28.48 14.72 -21.17
C THR A 629 -29.37 14.07 -20.11
N TRP A 630 -30.17 14.87 -19.43
CA TRP A 630 -31.14 14.41 -18.43
C TRP A 630 -32.53 14.31 -19.04
N TYR A 631 -33.35 13.38 -18.56
CA TYR A 631 -34.79 13.41 -18.85
C TYR A 631 -35.38 14.70 -18.31
N THR A 632 -36.29 15.30 -19.08
CA THR A 632 -36.91 16.59 -18.72
C THR A 632 -37.83 16.50 -17.51
N ASN A 633 -38.28 15.29 -17.15
CA ASN A 633 -39.18 15.06 -16.03
C ASN A 633 -38.42 14.33 -14.91
N ALA A 634 -38.45 14.91 -13.71
CA ALA A 634 -37.92 14.26 -12.51
C ALA A 634 -38.87 13.15 -12.02
N ILE A 635 -38.30 12.11 -11.42
CA ILE A 635 -39.06 11.08 -10.72
C ILE A 635 -39.19 11.50 -9.26
N THR A 636 -40.41 11.58 -8.75
CA THR A 636 -40.67 11.86 -7.33
C THR A 636 -40.41 10.60 -6.50
N PHE A 637 -39.33 10.60 -5.71
CA PHE A 637 -39.02 9.49 -4.79
C PHE A 637 -39.61 9.69 -3.38
N ALA A 638 -39.75 10.94 -2.92
CA ALA A 638 -40.33 11.30 -1.63
C ALA A 638 -41.25 12.52 -1.79
N ASN A 639 -42.31 12.60 -0.99
CA ASN A 639 -43.28 13.71 -1.02
C ASN A 639 -43.60 14.18 0.41
N SER A 640 -44.51 15.15 0.54
CA SER A 640 -44.82 15.77 1.84
C SER A 640 -45.32 14.79 2.91
N SER A 641 -45.82 13.60 2.55
CA SER A 641 -46.21 12.58 3.52
C SER A 641 -45.05 11.72 4.03
N THR A 642 -43.94 11.63 3.28
CA THR A 642 -42.79 10.78 3.64
C THR A 642 -41.62 11.58 4.20
N VAL A 643 -41.30 12.76 3.64
CA VAL A 643 -40.22 13.63 4.14
C VAL A 643 -40.71 14.85 4.91
N GLY A 644 -42.02 15.13 4.89
CA GLY A 644 -42.60 16.33 5.48
C GLY A 644 -42.49 17.57 4.58
N THR A 645 -42.79 18.74 5.13
CA THR A 645 -42.70 20.04 4.45
C THR A 645 -41.44 20.80 4.91
N ASN A 646 -40.97 21.75 4.11
CA ASN A 646 -39.83 22.62 4.41
C ASN A 646 -38.47 21.88 4.54
N VAL A 647 -38.12 21.12 3.50
CA VAL A 647 -36.83 20.41 3.34
C VAL A 647 -35.78 21.33 2.72
N TYR A 648 -34.53 21.29 3.20
CA TYR A 648 -33.45 22.17 2.72
C TYR A 648 -32.22 21.40 2.23
N GLY A 649 -31.58 20.64 3.12
CA GLY A 649 -30.37 19.90 2.80
C GLY A 649 -30.66 18.49 2.31
N VAL A 650 -29.95 18.06 1.28
CA VAL A 650 -29.95 16.65 0.83
C VAL A 650 -28.52 16.19 0.63
N PHE A 651 -28.21 15.01 1.15
CA PHE A 651 -26.96 14.31 0.90
C PHE A 651 -27.26 12.91 0.38
N VAL A 652 -26.55 12.50 -0.67
CA VAL A 652 -26.62 11.13 -1.19
C VAL A 652 -25.25 10.50 -1.03
N GLY A 653 -25.19 9.46 -0.19
CA GLY A 653 -23.98 8.69 0.05
C GLY A 653 -23.56 7.85 -1.14
N ILE A 654 -22.31 7.36 -1.08
CA ILE A 654 -21.75 6.44 -2.08
C ILE A 654 -22.49 5.08 -2.15
N ASP A 655 -23.22 4.74 -1.09
CA ASP A 655 -24.10 3.58 -0.95
C ASP A 655 -25.54 3.88 -1.38
N ASN A 656 -25.76 5.01 -2.07
CA ASN A 656 -27.08 5.53 -2.46
C ASN A 656 -28.04 5.79 -1.27
N THR A 657 -27.54 5.82 -0.03
CA THR A 657 -28.35 6.24 1.11
C THR A 657 -28.62 7.74 1.02
N VAL A 658 -29.91 8.11 1.09
CA VAL A 658 -30.37 9.50 0.99
C VAL A 658 -30.66 10.04 2.38
N TYR A 659 -30.09 11.20 2.69
CA TYR A 659 -30.27 11.92 3.94
C TYR A 659 -30.89 13.28 3.63
N VAL A 660 -31.96 13.64 4.32
CA VAL A 660 -32.64 14.93 4.12
C VAL A 660 -32.81 15.66 5.43
N ALA A 661 -32.31 16.89 5.52
CA ALA A 661 -32.57 17.80 6.63
C ALA A 661 -33.93 18.46 6.45
N ASN A 662 -34.83 18.27 7.42
CA ASN A 662 -36.12 18.90 7.48
C ASN A 662 -36.14 19.97 8.59
N GLN A 663 -36.31 21.22 8.17
CA GLN A 663 -36.29 22.38 9.07
C GLN A 663 -37.53 22.40 9.98
N GLN A 664 -38.69 21.99 9.47
CA GLN A 664 -39.96 22.07 10.21
C GLN A 664 -40.07 20.97 11.27
N THR A 665 -39.61 19.76 10.98
CA THR A 665 -39.66 18.64 11.94
C THR A 665 -38.44 18.57 12.84
N ASN A 666 -37.41 19.39 12.60
CA ASN A 666 -36.11 19.36 13.29
C ASN A 666 -35.43 18.00 13.21
N GLN A 667 -35.48 17.36 12.04
CA GLN A 667 -35.02 15.99 11.84
C GLN A 667 -34.14 15.85 10.61
N VAL A 668 -33.27 14.85 10.63
CA VAL A 668 -32.70 14.25 9.41
C VAL A 668 -33.43 12.95 9.13
N VAL A 669 -34.07 12.86 7.97
CA VAL A 669 -34.78 11.68 7.49
C VAL A 669 -33.90 10.91 6.54
N VAL A 670 -33.80 9.58 6.70
CA VAL A 670 -32.84 8.73 5.97
C VAL A 670 -33.55 7.59 5.26
N TRP A 671 -33.19 7.34 4.00
CA TRP A 671 -33.60 6.19 3.18
C TRP A 671 -32.38 5.42 2.74
N PHE A 672 -32.37 4.10 2.96
CA PHE A 672 -31.40 3.19 2.37
C PHE A 672 -31.74 2.92 0.90
N GLU A 673 -30.75 2.45 0.13
CA GLU A 673 -30.95 2.13 -1.27
C GLU A 673 -32.14 1.17 -1.49
N GLY A 674 -33.04 1.55 -2.39
CA GLY A 674 -34.23 0.76 -2.73
C GLY A 674 -35.44 0.95 -1.81
N SER A 675 -35.30 1.68 -0.70
CA SER A 675 -36.42 1.99 0.19
C SER A 675 -37.30 3.12 -0.35
N ILE A 676 -38.62 2.91 -0.30
CA ILE A 676 -39.63 3.93 -0.65
C ILE A 676 -40.19 4.67 0.57
N ASN A 677 -39.92 4.17 1.78
CA ASN A 677 -40.30 4.78 3.06
C ASN A 677 -39.03 5.11 3.86
N PRO A 678 -39.07 6.12 4.75
CA PRO A 678 -37.93 6.43 5.62
C PRO A 678 -37.52 5.23 6.49
N ASP A 679 -36.23 4.91 6.49
CA ASP A 679 -35.66 3.83 7.31
C ASP A 679 -35.18 4.32 8.67
N LYS A 680 -34.71 5.56 8.76
CA LYS A 680 -34.27 6.21 10.00
C LYS A 680 -34.70 7.67 10.08
N ILE A 681 -34.90 8.12 11.31
CA ILE A 681 -35.16 9.52 11.65
C ILE A 681 -34.21 9.89 12.78
N LEU A 682 -33.33 10.86 12.53
CA LEU A 682 -32.41 11.42 13.52
C LEU A 682 -32.97 12.76 13.99
N SER A 683 -33.34 12.84 15.26
CA SER A 683 -34.07 14.00 15.80
C SER A 683 -33.36 14.75 16.92
N GLY A 684 -32.17 14.30 17.34
CA GLY A 684 -31.43 14.68 18.56
C GLY A 684 -31.73 16.04 19.22
N SER A 685 -30.76 16.96 19.23
CA SER A 685 -30.95 18.34 19.74
C SER A 685 -31.00 19.38 18.62
N LEU A 686 -31.46 18.94 17.44
CA LEU A 686 -31.52 19.78 16.24
C LEU A 686 -32.60 20.85 16.37
N SER A 687 -32.31 22.03 15.82
CA SER A 687 -33.25 23.12 15.69
C SER A 687 -33.08 23.79 14.34
N SER A 688 -34.04 23.59 13.44
CA SER A 688 -34.07 24.15 12.10
C SER A 688 -32.82 23.88 11.26
N PRO A 689 -32.46 22.60 11.00
CA PRO A 689 -31.26 22.28 10.23
C PRO A 689 -31.38 22.72 8.75
N TYR A 690 -30.37 23.45 8.25
CA TYR A 690 -30.31 23.90 6.84
C TYR A 690 -29.63 22.90 5.93
N ASP A 691 -28.48 22.38 6.33
CA ASP A 691 -27.67 21.50 5.47
C ASP A 691 -27.02 20.39 6.29
N LEU A 692 -26.52 19.37 5.59
CA LEU A 692 -25.83 18.24 6.21
C LEU A 692 -24.78 17.64 5.29
N PHE A 693 -23.80 16.97 5.89
CA PHE A 693 -22.75 16.25 5.17
C PHE A 693 -22.45 14.92 5.87
N VAL A 694 -22.31 13.85 5.10
CA VAL A 694 -21.94 12.53 5.64
C VAL A 694 -20.52 12.20 5.20
N THR A 695 -19.69 11.71 6.13
CA THR A 695 -18.28 11.29 5.88
C THR A 695 -18.17 9.79 5.56
N PRO A 696 -17.05 9.29 4.99
CA PRO A 696 -16.99 7.91 4.51
C PRO A 696 -17.08 6.90 5.67
N ARG A 697 -16.83 7.37 6.88
CA ARG A 697 -16.94 6.64 8.14
C ARG A 697 -18.39 6.57 8.66
N GLY A 698 -19.34 7.22 7.99
CA GLY A 698 -20.75 7.28 8.38
C GLY A 698 -21.07 8.31 9.45
N ASP A 699 -20.15 9.23 9.78
CA ASP A 699 -20.46 10.38 10.64
C ASP A 699 -21.28 11.39 9.86
N ILE A 700 -22.40 11.84 10.44
CA ILE A 700 -23.38 12.75 9.84
C ILE A 700 -23.25 14.10 10.55
N TYR A 701 -22.74 15.10 9.84
CA TYR A 701 -22.59 16.47 10.31
C TYR A 701 -23.80 17.28 9.87
N VAL A 702 -24.50 17.90 10.79
CA VAL A 702 -25.79 18.56 10.54
C VAL A 702 -25.74 19.98 11.10
N ASP A 703 -26.22 20.92 10.31
CA ASP A 703 -26.40 22.29 10.75
C ASP A 703 -27.31 22.35 11.98
N ASN A 704 -26.86 23.08 12.99
CA ASN A 704 -27.66 23.46 14.15
C ASN A 704 -27.39 24.94 14.49
N GLY A 705 -27.01 25.74 13.48
CA GLY A 705 -26.46 27.07 13.67
C GLY A 705 -27.51 28.15 13.95
N LEU A 706 -28.72 28.03 13.41
CA LEU A 706 -29.72 29.11 13.47
C LEU A 706 -30.10 29.51 14.90
N HIS A 707 -30.30 28.52 15.79
CA HIS A 707 -30.71 28.76 17.17
C HIS A 707 -29.65 28.31 18.19
N ASN A 708 -28.83 27.30 17.87
CA ASN A 708 -27.86 26.74 18.79
C ASN A 708 -26.40 27.14 18.48
N GLY A 709 -26.14 27.88 17.39
CA GLY A 709 -24.81 28.43 17.07
C GLY A 709 -23.71 27.38 16.87
N ARG A 710 -24.07 26.18 16.38
CA ARG A 710 -23.11 25.06 16.24
C ARG A 710 -23.45 24.10 15.09
N VAL A 711 -22.49 23.27 14.72
CA VAL A 711 -22.70 22.07 13.90
C VAL A 711 -22.61 20.85 14.82
N ASP A 712 -23.58 19.95 14.67
CA ASP A 712 -23.68 18.72 15.46
C ASP A 712 -23.27 17.51 14.62
N ARG A 713 -22.58 16.54 15.24
CA ARG A 713 -22.25 15.23 14.66
C ARG A 713 -23.15 14.15 15.25
N PHE A 714 -23.73 13.34 14.37
CA PHE A 714 -24.48 12.12 14.66
C PHE A 714 -23.75 10.89 14.15
N SER A 715 -24.06 9.74 14.75
CA SER A 715 -23.84 8.43 14.14
C SER A 715 -25.18 7.85 13.70
N LEU A 716 -25.22 7.14 12.57
CA LEU A 716 -26.47 6.65 11.95
C LEU A 716 -27.39 5.85 12.91
N ASN A 717 -26.81 5.16 13.90
CA ASN A 717 -27.53 4.32 14.85
C ASN A 717 -27.82 4.99 16.19
N SER A 718 -27.59 6.30 16.32
CA SER A 718 -27.78 7.05 17.56
C SER A 718 -28.54 8.34 17.34
N ASN A 719 -29.55 8.60 18.17
CA ASN A 719 -30.27 9.88 18.21
C ASN A 719 -29.57 10.93 19.09
N ILE A 720 -28.41 10.60 19.68
CA ILE A 720 -27.62 11.54 20.47
C ILE A 720 -26.67 12.29 19.55
N SER A 721 -26.71 13.62 19.61
CA SER A 721 -25.84 14.52 18.85
C SER A 721 -24.69 15.06 19.71
N THR A 722 -23.55 15.33 19.08
CA THR A 722 -22.39 15.94 19.75
C THR A 722 -21.99 17.23 19.04
N SER A 723 -21.85 18.34 19.77
CA SER A 723 -21.36 19.61 19.21
C SER A 723 -19.90 19.45 18.79
N VAL A 724 -19.59 19.72 17.53
CA VAL A 724 -18.22 19.58 17.00
C VAL A 724 -17.60 20.89 16.55
N MET A 725 -18.39 21.92 16.27
CA MET A 725 -17.90 23.21 15.77
C MET A 725 -18.88 24.33 16.12
N SER A 726 -18.40 25.39 16.76
CA SER A 726 -19.16 26.62 16.97
C SER A 726 -19.19 27.44 15.68
N VAL A 727 -20.37 27.94 15.31
CA VAL A 727 -20.58 28.72 14.09
C VAL A 727 -21.36 30.00 14.43
N PRO A 728 -21.12 31.11 13.71
CA PRO A 728 -21.74 32.38 14.03
C PRO A 728 -23.26 32.39 13.76
N ASN A 729 -23.74 31.58 12.82
CA ASN A 729 -25.15 31.45 12.41
C ASN A 729 -25.36 30.12 11.64
N ALA A 730 -26.56 29.91 11.06
CA ALA A 730 -26.90 28.74 10.24
C ALA A 730 -25.92 28.50 9.08
N CYS A 731 -25.54 27.25 8.91
CA CYS A 731 -24.70 26.78 7.81
C CYS A 731 -25.59 26.43 6.61
N ALA A 732 -25.61 27.31 5.60
CA ALA A 732 -26.30 27.05 4.33
C ALA A 732 -25.55 26.06 3.42
N GLY A 733 -24.28 25.79 3.76
CA GLY A 733 -23.46 24.75 3.14
C GLY A 733 -22.56 24.12 4.20
N ILE A 734 -22.57 22.80 4.30
CA ILE A 734 -21.66 22.02 5.15
C ILE A 734 -20.82 21.09 4.27
N PHE A 735 -19.52 21.07 4.52
CA PHE A 735 -18.59 20.19 3.82
C PHE A 735 -17.50 19.71 4.77
N VAL A 736 -17.12 18.45 4.67
CA VAL A 736 -15.91 17.93 5.33
C VAL A 736 -14.93 17.52 4.25
N ASP A 737 -13.74 18.13 4.27
CA ASP A 737 -12.69 17.80 3.30
C ASP A 737 -11.96 16.50 3.65
N ILE A 738 -11.12 16.05 2.71
CA ILE A 738 -10.26 14.87 2.86
C ILE A 738 -9.23 14.98 4.00
N SER A 739 -9.00 16.20 4.53
CA SER A 739 -8.12 16.44 5.68
C SER A 739 -8.86 16.35 7.02
N ASN A 740 -10.13 15.93 7.01
CA ASN A 740 -11.04 15.93 8.16
C ASN A 740 -11.28 17.34 8.72
N THR A 741 -11.33 18.34 7.84
CA THR A 741 -11.69 19.72 8.18
C THR A 741 -13.14 19.97 7.81
N LEU A 742 -13.93 20.39 8.80
CA LEU A 742 -15.32 20.79 8.64
C LEU A 742 -15.38 22.28 8.23
N TYR A 743 -16.16 22.56 7.20
CA TYR A 743 -16.45 23.90 6.69
C TYR A 743 -17.92 24.20 6.84
N CYS A 744 -18.22 25.46 7.16
CA CYS A 744 -19.58 25.99 7.20
C CYS A 744 -19.62 27.31 6.44
N ALA A 745 -20.50 27.39 5.45
CA ALA A 745 -20.87 28.62 4.77
C ALA A 745 -22.00 29.31 5.57
N ALA A 746 -21.62 30.26 6.41
CA ALA A 746 -22.54 30.97 7.29
C ALA A 746 -23.24 32.10 6.52
N SER A 747 -24.49 31.87 6.13
CA SER A 747 -25.19 32.68 5.13
C SER A 747 -25.48 34.12 5.59
N THR A 748 -25.87 34.30 6.84
CA THR A 748 -26.26 35.62 7.39
C THR A 748 -25.07 36.44 7.86
N SER A 749 -23.91 35.82 8.12
CA SER A 749 -22.67 36.53 8.47
C SER A 749 -21.75 36.74 7.27
N HIS A 750 -22.11 36.25 6.09
CA HIS A 750 -21.31 36.35 4.86
C HIS A 750 -19.87 35.83 5.03
N GLN A 751 -19.71 34.70 5.72
CA GLN A 751 -18.40 34.13 6.06
C GLN A 751 -18.34 32.63 5.78
N VAL A 752 -17.15 32.14 5.45
CA VAL A 752 -16.82 30.73 5.53
C VAL A 752 -15.92 30.51 6.74
N VAL A 753 -16.36 29.62 7.62
CA VAL A 753 -15.58 29.21 8.78
C VAL A 753 -15.16 27.75 8.64
N LYS A 754 -13.98 27.40 9.16
CA LYS A 754 -13.48 26.02 9.18
C LYS A 754 -13.00 25.59 10.56
N LYS A 755 -13.02 24.28 10.78
CA LYS A 755 -12.46 23.63 11.97
C LYS A 755 -11.88 22.28 11.62
N TRP A 756 -10.68 21.99 12.10
CA TRP A 756 -10.14 20.64 12.05
C TRP A 756 -10.83 19.73 13.07
N LEU A 757 -11.43 18.64 12.62
CA LEU A 757 -12.27 17.78 13.46
C LEU A 757 -11.49 16.96 14.49
N ASN A 758 -10.18 16.79 14.30
CA ASN A 758 -9.33 16.07 15.24
C ASN A 758 -8.83 16.94 16.42
N ASP A 759 -9.09 18.25 16.39
CA ASP A 759 -8.84 19.12 17.55
C ASP A 759 -9.99 19.01 18.56
N ASN A 760 -9.63 19.00 19.85
CA ASN A 760 -10.54 18.89 20.99
C ASN A 760 -11.26 20.21 21.31
N VAL A 761 -10.83 21.33 20.75
CA VAL A 761 -11.50 22.64 20.93
C VAL A 761 -12.67 22.75 19.95
N THR A 762 -13.80 23.36 20.31
CA THR A 762 -14.96 23.55 19.40
C THR A 762 -14.89 24.82 18.55
N THR A 763 -13.90 25.68 18.77
CA THR A 763 -13.78 26.98 18.10
C THR A 763 -13.46 26.83 16.61
N SER A 764 -14.17 27.58 15.77
CA SER A 764 -13.91 27.69 14.35
C SER A 764 -13.03 28.89 14.01
N SER A 765 -12.42 28.87 12.82
CA SER A 765 -11.60 29.95 12.27
C SER A 765 -12.23 30.48 10.98
N ILE A 766 -12.26 31.81 10.81
CA ILE A 766 -12.76 32.45 9.57
C ILE A 766 -11.68 32.30 8.50
N ILE A 767 -12.09 31.91 7.29
CA ILE A 767 -11.17 31.71 6.16
C ILE A 767 -11.54 32.49 4.90
N ALA A 768 -12.78 32.93 4.78
CA ALA A 768 -13.26 33.77 3.69
C ALA A 768 -14.40 34.66 4.17
#